data_AF-A0A7J8DKV3-F1
#
_entry.id   AF-A0A7J8DKV3-F1
#
_cell.length_a   1.000
_cell.length_b   1.000
_cell.length_c   1.000
_cell.angle_alpha   90.00
_cell.angle_beta   90.00
_cell.angle_gamma   90.00
#
_symmetry.space_group_name_H-M   'P 1'
#
loop_
_entity.id
_entity.type
_entity.pdbx_description
1 polymer ?
#
loop_
_entity_poly.entity_id
_entity_poly.type
_entity_poly.pdbx_seq_one_letter_code
_entity_poly.pdbx_strand_id
1 'polypeptide(L)'
;MLLQHRINEYQRKAEQENEKRRNVENEVSTLKDQLEDLKKVSQNSQLANEKLAQLQKQLEEANDLLRTESDTAVRLRKSHTEMSKSISQLESLNRELQERNRILENSKSQTDKEYYQLQAVLEAERRDRGHDSEMIGDLQARITSLQEEVKHLKHNIERVEGERKEAQDMLNHSEKEKNNLEIDLNYKLKSLQQRLEQEVNEHKVTKARLTDKHQSIEEAKSVAMYEMEKKLKEEREAREKAENRVVQIEKQCSMLDVDLKQSQQKLEHLTENKERMEDEVKHLTLQLEQESNKRLLLQNELKTQAFEADNLKGLEKQMKQEINTLLEAKRLLEFELAQLTKQYRGNEGQMRELQDQLEAEQYFSTLYKTQVKELKEEIEEKNRENLKKIQELQNEKETLATQLDLAETKAESEQLARGLLEEQYFELTQESKKAASRNRQEITDKDHTLSRLEETNSMLTKDIELLRKENEELTDKTREAEEEYKLKKEEEINNLKAAFEKNINTERTLKIQAVNKLAEIMNRKDFKIDRKKANTQDLRKKEKENRKLQLELNQEREKFNQMVVKHQKELNDMQAQLVEECTHRNELQMQLASKESDIEQLRAKLLDLSDSTSVASFPSADETDGNLPESRIEGWLSIPNRGNIKRYGWKKQYVVVSSKKILFYNDEQDKEQSNPSMVLDIDKLFHVRPVTQGDVYRAETEEIPKIFQILYANEGESRKDVEMEPVQQAEKTNFQNHKGHEFIPTLYHFPANCEACAKPLWHVFKPPPALECRRCHVKCHRDHLDKKEDLISPCKVSYDVTSARDMLLLACSQDEQKKWVTHLVKKIPKNPPSGFVRASPRTLSTRSTANQSFRKVVKNTSGKTS
;
A
#
# COMPACT_ATOMS: atom_id res chain seq x y z
N MET A 1 77.76 132.65 -23.49
CA MET A 1 76.35 132.33 -23.81
C MET A 1 76.20 131.16 -24.78
N LEU A 2 76.67 131.22 -26.03
CA LEU A 2 76.44 130.18 -27.07
C LEU A 2 76.75 128.73 -26.66
N LEU A 3 77.81 128.48 -25.87
CA LEU A 3 78.14 127.15 -25.35
C LEU A 3 77.05 126.58 -24.41
N GLN A 4 76.46 127.41 -23.55
CA GLN A 4 75.41 126.99 -22.62
C GLN A 4 74.16 126.51 -23.36
N HIS A 5 73.78 127.20 -24.44
CA HIS A 5 72.63 126.82 -25.26
C HIS A 5 72.85 125.45 -25.93
N ARG A 6 74.05 125.19 -26.48
CA ARG A 6 74.37 123.89 -27.07
C ARG A 6 74.35 122.77 -26.03
N ILE A 7 74.89 122.99 -24.83
CA ILE A 7 74.86 121.99 -23.75
C ILE A 7 73.41 121.66 -23.39
N ASN A 8 72.57 122.66 -23.12
CA ASN A 8 71.16 122.45 -22.81
C ASN A 8 70.39 121.75 -23.95
N GLU A 9 70.72 122.03 -25.22
CA GLU A 9 70.08 121.39 -26.38
C GLU A 9 70.50 119.92 -26.54
N TYR A 10 71.78 119.59 -26.32
CA TYR A 10 72.24 118.19 -26.27
C TYR A 10 71.64 117.44 -25.09
N GLN A 11 71.55 118.08 -23.92
CA GLN A 11 70.94 117.51 -22.73
C GLN A 11 69.45 117.19 -22.95
N ARG A 12 68.70 118.13 -23.54
CA ARG A 12 67.28 117.92 -23.91
C ARG A 12 67.08 116.83 -24.95
N LYS A 13 68.02 116.65 -25.89
CA LYS A 13 68.00 115.53 -26.85
C LYS A 13 68.34 114.19 -26.18
N ALA A 14 69.29 114.16 -25.25
CA ALA A 14 69.60 112.97 -24.47
C ALA A 14 68.45 112.58 -23.52
N GLU A 15 67.75 113.55 -22.94
CA GLU A 15 66.50 113.35 -22.19
C GLU A 15 65.42 112.75 -23.08
N GLN A 16 65.14 113.33 -24.26
CA GLN A 16 64.18 112.78 -25.21
C GLN A 16 64.54 111.38 -25.71
N GLU A 17 65.82 111.08 -25.93
CA GLU A 17 66.26 109.75 -26.36
C GLU A 17 66.19 108.72 -25.22
N ASN A 18 66.46 109.13 -23.97
CA ASN A 18 66.20 108.30 -22.79
C ASN A 18 64.70 108.07 -22.55
N GLU A 19 63.84 109.05 -22.85
CA GLU A 19 62.39 108.92 -22.76
C GLU A 19 61.85 107.93 -23.80
N LYS A 20 62.27 108.06 -25.07
CA LYS A 20 62.00 107.06 -26.12
C LYS A 20 62.52 105.68 -25.73
N ARG A 21 63.76 105.61 -25.23
CA ARG A 21 64.38 104.36 -24.81
C ARG A 21 63.58 103.69 -23.70
N ARG A 22 63.15 104.44 -22.68
CA ARG A 22 62.25 103.93 -21.64
C ARG A 22 60.93 103.44 -22.21
N ASN A 23 60.32 104.17 -23.15
CA ASN A 23 59.08 103.73 -23.78
C ASN A 23 59.26 102.44 -24.58
N VAL A 24 60.35 102.28 -25.33
CA VAL A 24 60.69 101.03 -26.03
C VAL A 24 61.05 99.90 -25.05
N GLU A 25 61.76 100.19 -23.95
CA GLU A 25 62.06 99.21 -22.89
C GLU A 25 60.77 98.75 -22.18
N ASN A 26 59.81 99.67 -21.97
CA ASN A 26 58.47 99.37 -21.43
C ASN A 26 57.64 98.54 -22.42
N GLU A 27 57.58 98.92 -23.70
CA GLU A 27 56.90 98.15 -24.76
C GLU A 27 57.49 96.74 -24.89
N VAL A 28 58.82 96.61 -24.86
CA VAL A 28 59.52 95.31 -24.85
C VAL A 28 59.24 94.52 -23.58
N SER A 29 59.01 95.14 -22.43
CA SER A 29 58.50 94.44 -21.24
C SER A 29 57.07 93.95 -21.47
N THR A 30 56.16 94.84 -21.88
CA THR A 30 54.74 94.51 -22.09
C THR A 30 54.56 93.39 -23.13
N LEU A 31 55.36 93.39 -24.20
CA LEU A 31 55.37 92.33 -25.21
C LEU A 31 55.96 91.00 -24.69
N LYS A 32 56.93 91.03 -23.77
CA LYS A 32 57.39 89.82 -23.06
C LYS A 32 56.31 89.27 -22.14
N ASP A 33 55.65 90.13 -21.37
CA ASP A 33 54.59 89.74 -20.45
C ASP A 33 53.40 89.11 -21.21
N GLN A 34 52.98 89.74 -22.32
CA GLN A 34 51.97 89.18 -23.23
C GLN A 34 52.40 87.85 -23.86
N LEU A 35 53.67 87.70 -24.27
CA LEU A 35 54.19 86.44 -24.79
C LEU A 35 54.22 85.35 -23.71
N GLU A 36 54.55 85.69 -22.47
CA GLU A 36 54.56 84.76 -21.34
C GLU A 36 53.15 84.31 -20.96
N ASP A 37 52.16 85.20 -21.01
CA ASP A 37 50.75 84.85 -20.83
C ASP A 37 50.20 84.00 -21.98
N LEU A 38 50.58 84.29 -23.23
CA LEU A 38 50.24 83.42 -24.37
C LEU A 38 50.86 82.01 -24.23
N LYS A 39 52.08 81.89 -23.70
CA LYS A 39 52.66 80.58 -23.34
C LYS A 39 51.84 79.88 -22.26
N LYS A 40 51.47 80.56 -21.16
CA LYS A 40 50.64 79.99 -20.09
C LYS A 40 49.29 79.51 -20.62
N VAL A 41 48.63 80.30 -21.47
CA VAL A 41 47.36 79.91 -22.11
C VAL A 41 47.53 78.70 -23.03
N SER A 42 48.61 78.66 -23.83
CA SER A 42 48.94 77.51 -24.68
C SER A 42 49.20 76.24 -23.86
N GLN A 43 50.00 76.34 -22.80
CA GLN A 43 50.33 75.23 -21.89
C GLN A 43 49.09 74.73 -21.14
N ASN A 44 48.23 75.64 -20.64
CA ASN A 44 46.95 75.28 -20.04
C ASN A 44 46.00 74.61 -21.05
N SER A 45 46.02 75.03 -22.32
CA SER A 45 45.26 74.39 -23.40
C SER A 45 45.79 72.98 -23.70
N GLN A 46 47.11 72.77 -23.73
CA GLN A 46 47.71 71.44 -23.87
C GLN A 46 47.31 70.52 -22.72
N LEU A 47 47.48 70.97 -21.46
CA LEU A 47 47.07 70.21 -20.27
C LEU A 47 45.56 69.90 -20.25
N ALA A 48 44.71 70.81 -20.73
CA ALA A 48 43.28 70.58 -20.86
C ALA A 48 42.94 69.53 -21.93
N ASN A 49 43.64 69.55 -23.07
CA ASN A 49 43.47 68.56 -24.14
C ASN A 49 43.99 67.17 -23.75
N GLU A 50 45.14 67.08 -23.07
CA GLU A 50 45.67 65.84 -22.50
C GLU A 50 44.68 65.23 -21.49
N LYS A 51 44.11 66.07 -20.61
CA LYS A 51 43.11 65.64 -19.64
C LYS A 51 41.79 65.22 -20.29
N LEU A 52 41.38 65.87 -21.39
CA LEU A 52 40.22 65.45 -22.19
C LEU A 52 40.45 64.08 -22.84
N ALA A 53 41.61 63.87 -23.47
CA ALA A 53 41.97 62.59 -24.08
C ALA A 53 42.06 61.46 -23.03
N GLN A 54 42.60 61.75 -21.84
CA GLN A 54 42.65 60.80 -20.73
C GLN A 54 41.24 60.44 -20.22
N LEU A 55 40.34 61.42 -20.10
CA LEU A 55 38.93 61.19 -19.73
C LEU A 55 38.16 60.42 -20.80
N GLN A 56 38.41 60.67 -22.10
CA GLN A 56 37.80 59.89 -23.18
C GLN A 56 38.26 58.43 -23.14
N LYS A 57 39.57 58.18 -22.95
CA LYS A 57 40.11 56.82 -22.81
C LYS A 57 39.52 56.07 -21.60
N GLN A 58 39.39 56.75 -20.46
CA GLN A 58 38.71 56.19 -19.28
C GLN A 58 37.22 55.88 -19.54
N LEU A 59 36.54 56.67 -20.39
CA LEU A 59 35.14 56.46 -20.74
C LEU A 59 34.94 55.34 -21.77
N GLU A 60 35.92 55.09 -22.65
CA GLU A 60 35.96 53.90 -23.51
C GLU A 60 36.23 52.63 -22.68
N GLU A 61 37.24 52.64 -21.80
CA GLU A 61 37.55 51.54 -20.88
C GLU A 61 36.35 51.21 -19.97
N ALA A 62 35.65 52.22 -19.45
CA ALA A 62 34.44 52.03 -18.65
C ALA A 62 33.27 51.46 -19.47
N ASN A 63 33.12 51.82 -20.75
CA ASN A 63 32.09 51.25 -21.62
C ASN A 63 32.34 49.78 -21.93
N ASP A 64 33.58 49.38 -22.21
CA ASP A 64 33.92 47.97 -22.46
C ASP A 64 33.76 47.10 -21.20
N LEU A 65 34.10 47.64 -20.01
CA LEU A 65 33.79 47.00 -18.73
C LEU A 65 32.27 46.85 -18.51
N LEU A 66 31.49 47.90 -18.76
CA LEU A 66 30.02 47.87 -18.59
C LEU A 66 29.35 46.93 -19.61
N ARG A 67 29.91 46.81 -20.81
CA ARG A 67 29.46 45.87 -21.85
C ARG A 67 29.78 44.43 -21.50
N THR A 68 31.00 44.15 -21.06
CA THR A 68 31.39 42.80 -20.61
C THR A 68 30.61 42.37 -19.38
N GLU A 69 30.29 43.28 -18.46
CA GLU A 69 29.46 42.99 -17.28
C GLU A 69 27.95 42.80 -17.62
N SER A 70 27.46 43.44 -18.68
CA SER A 70 26.15 43.09 -19.25
C SER A 70 26.15 41.64 -19.77
N ASP A 71 27.22 41.22 -20.47
CA ASP A 71 27.33 39.87 -21.02
C ASP A 71 27.60 38.80 -19.96
N THR A 72 28.32 39.08 -18.87
CA THR A 72 28.41 38.17 -17.71
C THR A 72 27.03 38.05 -17.05
N ALA A 73 26.31 39.15 -16.81
CA ALA A 73 24.97 39.12 -16.21
C ALA A 73 23.95 38.36 -17.08
N VAL A 74 24.04 38.40 -18.42
CA VAL A 74 23.22 37.55 -19.31
C VAL A 74 23.63 36.07 -19.19
N ARG A 75 24.93 35.75 -19.19
CA ARG A 75 25.42 34.37 -19.03
C ARG A 75 25.05 33.76 -17.67
N LEU A 76 25.15 34.53 -16.59
CA LEU A 76 24.74 34.13 -15.24
C LEU A 76 23.23 33.87 -15.14
N ARG A 77 22.40 34.72 -15.75
CA ARG A 77 20.94 34.49 -15.83
C ARG A 77 20.61 33.22 -16.61
N LYS A 78 21.29 32.96 -17.73
CA LYS A 78 21.14 31.71 -18.49
C LYS A 78 21.51 30.50 -17.62
N SER A 79 22.71 30.49 -17.04
CA SER A 79 23.20 29.43 -16.14
C SER A 79 22.24 29.16 -14.97
N HIS A 80 21.72 30.21 -14.34
CA HIS A 80 20.69 30.08 -13.29
C HIS A 80 19.42 29.38 -13.80
N THR A 81 18.91 29.74 -14.99
CA THR A 81 17.73 29.05 -15.56
C THR A 81 18.00 27.62 -16.01
N GLU A 82 19.24 27.27 -16.32
CA GLU A 82 19.65 25.90 -16.66
C GLU A 82 19.79 25.06 -15.38
N MET A 83 20.48 25.56 -14.36
CA MET A 83 20.61 24.91 -13.06
C MET A 83 19.26 24.73 -12.35
N SER A 84 18.36 25.72 -12.43
CA SER A 84 17.00 25.63 -11.88
C SER A 84 16.16 24.51 -12.55
N LYS A 85 16.35 24.25 -13.85
CA LYS A 85 15.74 23.09 -14.54
C LYS A 85 16.33 21.78 -14.04
N SER A 86 17.65 21.68 -13.90
CA SER A 86 18.31 20.48 -13.38
C SER A 86 17.88 20.16 -11.95
N ILE A 87 17.73 21.17 -11.08
CA ILE A 87 17.20 21.01 -9.72
C ILE A 87 15.76 20.48 -9.78
N SER A 88 14.88 21.09 -10.60
CA SER A 88 13.50 20.64 -10.75
C SER A 88 13.37 19.19 -11.26
N GLN A 89 14.27 18.76 -12.14
CA GLN A 89 14.37 17.38 -12.61
C GLN A 89 14.82 16.42 -11.50
N LEU A 90 15.87 16.78 -10.74
CA LEU A 90 16.37 15.99 -9.62
C LEU A 90 15.34 15.86 -8.49
N GLU A 91 14.59 16.92 -8.19
CA GLU A 91 13.47 16.85 -7.26
C GLU A 91 12.37 15.88 -7.74
N SER A 92 12.08 15.84 -9.04
CA SER A 92 11.10 14.89 -9.60
C SER A 92 11.57 13.45 -9.45
N LEU A 93 12.84 13.19 -9.81
CA LEU A 93 13.46 11.87 -9.68
C LEU A 93 13.51 11.43 -8.20
N ASN A 94 13.80 12.33 -7.27
CA ASN A 94 13.81 12.04 -5.84
C ASN A 94 12.41 11.68 -5.32
N ARG A 95 11.36 12.39 -5.75
CA ARG A 95 9.96 12.04 -5.42
C ARG A 95 9.57 10.66 -5.96
N GLU A 96 9.99 10.30 -7.18
CA GLU A 96 9.77 8.94 -7.71
C GLU A 96 10.53 7.86 -6.93
N LEU A 97 11.77 8.12 -6.53
CA LEU A 97 12.57 7.18 -5.72
C LEU A 97 11.99 6.99 -4.32
N GLN A 98 11.47 8.05 -3.70
CA GLN A 98 10.76 7.98 -2.43
C GLN A 98 9.50 7.09 -2.51
N GLU A 99 8.68 7.25 -3.56
CA GLU A 99 7.50 6.40 -3.72
C GLU A 99 7.87 4.94 -4.09
N ARG A 100 8.91 4.72 -4.91
CA ARG A 100 9.44 3.36 -5.17
C ARG A 100 9.92 2.69 -3.89
N ASN A 101 10.65 3.39 -3.03
CA ASN A 101 11.08 2.87 -1.73
C ASN A 101 9.89 2.52 -0.83
N ARG A 102 8.89 3.41 -0.73
CA ARG A 102 7.65 3.16 0.01
C ARG A 102 6.90 1.93 -0.52
N ILE A 103 6.84 1.73 -1.85
CA ILE A 103 6.23 0.53 -2.45
C ILE A 103 7.03 -0.74 -2.08
N LEU A 104 8.36 -0.69 -2.11
CA LEU A 104 9.23 -1.80 -1.71
C LEU A 104 9.11 -2.14 -0.21
N GLU A 105 8.98 -1.15 0.67
CA GLU A 105 8.74 -1.36 2.10
C GLU A 105 7.40 -2.04 2.38
N ASN A 106 6.33 -1.61 1.68
CA ASN A 106 5.01 -2.24 1.77
C ASN A 106 5.03 -3.68 1.22
N SER A 107 5.71 -3.90 0.08
CA SER A 107 5.90 -5.22 -0.51
C SER A 107 6.64 -6.17 0.43
N LYS A 108 7.78 -5.73 0.99
CA LYS A 108 8.51 -6.48 2.02
C LYS A 108 7.62 -6.80 3.22
N SER A 109 6.91 -5.81 3.76
CA SER A 109 5.99 -6.02 4.89
C SER A 109 4.86 -7.00 4.57
N GLN A 110 4.48 -7.16 3.30
CA GLN A 110 3.52 -8.17 2.87
C GLN A 110 4.17 -9.57 2.80
N THR A 111 5.34 -9.69 2.18
CA THR A 111 6.11 -10.95 2.14
C THR A 111 6.47 -11.46 3.53
N ASP A 112 6.83 -10.57 4.48
CA ASP A 112 7.12 -10.94 5.87
C ASP A 112 5.88 -11.59 6.54
N LYS A 113 4.66 -11.09 6.29
CA LYS A 113 3.42 -11.69 6.82
C LYS A 113 3.15 -13.06 6.20
N GLU A 114 3.31 -13.18 4.89
CA GLU A 114 3.12 -14.42 4.14
C GLU A 114 4.11 -15.50 4.58
N TYR A 115 5.36 -15.12 4.86
CA TYR A 115 6.38 -15.98 5.47
C TYR A 115 5.94 -16.51 6.85
N TYR A 116 5.52 -15.63 7.77
CA TYR A 116 5.06 -16.07 9.10
C TYR A 116 3.77 -16.90 9.03
N GLN A 117 2.86 -16.61 8.10
CA GLN A 117 1.65 -17.40 7.88
C GLN A 117 1.99 -18.80 7.35
N LEU A 118 2.90 -18.91 6.40
CA LEU A 118 3.36 -20.19 5.86
C LEU A 118 4.14 -21.00 6.91
N GLN A 119 4.96 -20.35 7.74
CA GLN A 119 5.63 -20.99 8.88
C GLN A 119 4.61 -21.57 9.87
N ALA A 120 3.57 -20.81 10.24
CA ALA A 120 2.53 -21.29 11.15
C ALA A 120 1.75 -22.50 10.62
N VAL A 121 1.52 -22.57 9.30
CA VAL A 121 0.92 -23.74 8.63
C VAL A 121 1.88 -24.93 8.63
N LEU A 122 3.17 -24.72 8.30
CA LEU A 122 4.18 -25.79 8.33
C LEU A 122 4.36 -26.37 9.74
N GLU A 123 4.29 -25.53 10.78
CA GLU A 123 4.32 -25.96 12.18
C GLU A 123 3.04 -26.70 12.60
N ALA A 124 1.88 -26.38 12.02
CA ALA A 124 0.65 -27.15 12.21
C ALA A 124 0.77 -28.55 11.60
N GLU A 125 1.11 -28.66 10.31
CA GLU A 125 1.31 -29.96 9.67
C GLU A 125 2.40 -30.82 10.35
N ARG A 126 3.40 -30.19 10.99
CA ARG A 126 4.43 -30.89 11.77
C ARG A 126 3.89 -31.46 13.08
N ARG A 127 2.93 -30.80 13.73
CA ARG A 127 2.21 -31.36 14.89
C ARG A 127 1.28 -32.48 14.46
N ASP A 128 0.54 -32.30 13.38
CA ASP A 128 -0.42 -33.29 12.88
C ASP A 128 0.28 -34.59 12.46
N ARG A 129 1.38 -34.51 11.70
CA ARG A 129 2.25 -35.66 11.39
C ARG A 129 2.92 -36.28 12.63
N GLY A 130 3.01 -35.53 13.73
CA GLY A 130 3.43 -36.05 15.04
C GLY A 130 2.37 -36.99 15.62
N HIS A 131 1.11 -36.53 15.68
CA HIS A 131 -0.02 -37.35 16.13
C HIS A 131 -0.24 -38.59 15.22
N ASP A 132 -0.03 -38.47 13.91
CA ASP A 132 -0.05 -39.62 13.00
C ASP A 132 1.02 -40.66 13.36
N SER A 133 2.23 -40.21 13.72
CA SER A 133 3.31 -41.10 14.17
C SER A 133 3.02 -41.76 15.53
N GLU A 134 2.34 -41.07 16.44
CA GLU A 134 1.87 -41.64 17.71
C GLU A 134 0.79 -42.71 17.47
N MET A 135 -0.18 -42.41 16.61
CA MET A 135 -1.24 -43.35 16.19
C MET A 135 -0.66 -44.61 15.52
N ILE A 136 0.36 -44.46 14.66
CA ILE A 136 1.07 -45.61 14.07
C ILE A 136 1.77 -46.45 15.15
N GLY A 137 2.38 -45.81 16.16
CA GLY A 137 2.99 -46.49 17.30
C GLY A 137 1.98 -47.31 18.12
N ASP A 138 0.84 -46.71 18.47
CA ASP A 138 -0.25 -47.37 19.21
C ASP A 138 -0.84 -48.54 18.41
N LEU A 139 -1.02 -48.39 17.09
CA LEU A 139 -1.50 -49.46 16.22
C LEU A 139 -0.47 -50.60 16.12
N GLN A 140 0.83 -50.31 16.01
CA GLN A 140 1.88 -51.32 16.02
C GLN A 140 1.93 -52.07 17.35
N ALA A 141 1.88 -51.37 18.49
CA ALA A 141 1.83 -51.97 19.82
C ALA A 141 0.60 -52.89 19.98
N ARG A 142 -0.58 -52.45 19.49
CA ARG A 142 -1.80 -53.25 19.49
C ARG A 142 -1.71 -54.48 18.60
N ILE A 143 -1.10 -54.38 17.43
CA ILE A 143 -0.83 -55.52 16.54
C ILE A 143 0.09 -56.52 17.23
N THR A 144 1.17 -56.07 17.87
CA THR A 144 2.08 -56.95 18.65
C THR A 144 1.37 -57.65 19.79
N SER A 145 0.50 -56.94 20.53
CA SER A 145 -0.32 -57.54 21.60
C SER A 145 -1.25 -58.63 21.07
N LEU A 146 -1.93 -58.38 19.94
CA LEU A 146 -2.83 -59.36 19.31
C LEU A 146 -2.07 -60.57 18.72
N GLN A 147 -0.84 -60.37 18.24
CA GLN A 147 0.02 -61.47 17.76
C GLN A 147 0.42 -62.41 18.91
N GLU A 148 0.77 -61.87 20.07
CA GLU A 148 1.08 -62.70 21.25
C GLU A 148 -0.17 -63.37 21.83
N GLU A 149 -1.33 -62.70 21.82
CA GLU A 149 -2.62 -63.32 22.19
C GLU A 149 -2.98 -64.49 21.25
N VAL A 150 -2.86 -64.31 19.93
CA VAL A 150 -3.06 -65.40 18.95
C VAL A 150 -2.07 -66.55 19.15
N LYS A 151 -0.81 -66.25 19.50
CA LYS A 151 0.21 -67.26 19.83
C LYS A 151 -0.13 -68.03 21.12
N HIS A 152 -0.62 -67.34 22.15
CA HIS A 152 -1.10 -67.97 23.38
C HIS A 152 -2.36 -68.83 23.15
N LEU A 153 -3.31 -68.35 22.33
CA LEU A 153 -4.51 -69.11 21.96
C LEU A 153 -4.16 -70.37 21.16
N LYS A 154 -3.24 -70.29 20.19
CA LYS A 154 -2.73 -71.47 19.46
C LYS A 154 -2.14 -72.51 20.40
N HIS A 155 -1.25 -72.11 21.31
CA HIS A 155 -0.66 -73.03 22.29
C HIS A 155 -1.72 -73.68 23.21
N ASN A 156 -2.74 -72.93 23.63
CA ASN A 156 -3.85 -73.50 24.39
C ASN A 156 -4.69 -74.49 23.58
N ILE A 157 -4.92 -74.24 22.29
CA ILE A 157 -5.62 -75.17 21.39
C ILE A 157 -4.80 -76.46 21.19
N GLU A 158 -3.48 -76.35 20.96
CA GLU A 158 -2.57 -77.49 20.86
C GLU A 158 -2.59 -78.37 22.13
N ARG A 159 -2.56 -77.74 23.31
CA ARG A 159 -2.67 -78.45 24.59
C ARG A 159 -4.02 -79.17 24.74
N VAL A 160 -5.13 -78.48 24.48
CA VAL A 160 -6.49 -79.04 24.63
C VAL A 160 -6.77 -80.14 23.60
N GLU A 161 -6.22 -80.06 22.39
CA GLU A 161 -6.33 -81.13 21.39
C GLU A 161 -5.48 -82.36 21.79
N GLY A 162 -4.33 -82.15 22.45
CA GLY A 162 -3.57 -83.22 23.10
C GLY A 162 -4.37 -83.93 24.21
N GLU A 163 -4.94 -83.16 25.14
CA GLU A 163 -5.82 -83.64 26.21
C GLU A 163 -7.05 -84.40 25.65
N ARG A 164 -7.66 -83.87 24.58
CA ARG A 164 -8.78 -84.53 23.88
C ARG A 164 -8.38 -85.85 23.25
N LYS A 165 -7.19 -85.93 22.66
CA LYS A 165 -6.67 -87.16 22.06
C LYS A 165 -6.37 -88.22 23.12
N GLU A 166 -5.72 -87.84 24.22
CA GLU A 166 -5.45 -88.75 25.34
C GLU A 166 -6.76 -89.30 25.95
N ALA A 167 -7.77 -88.45 26.14
CA ALA A 167 -9.10 -88.87 26.56
C ALA A 167 -9.78 -89.83 25.57
N GLN A 168 -9.63 -89.60 24.26
CA GLN A 168 -10.14 -90.52 23.23
C GLN A 168 -9.41 -91.86 23.23
N ASP A 169 -8.09 -91.89 23.41
CA ASP A 169 -7.31 -93.12 23.46
C ASP A 169 -7.60 -93.93 24.74
N MET A 170 -7.87 -93.28 25.88
CA MET A 170 -8.40 -93.93 27.08
C MET A 170 -9.80 -94.52 26.88
N LEU A 171 -10.71 -93.79 26.20
CA LEU A 171 -12.03 -94.30 25.85
C LEU A 171 -11.94 -95.53 24.93
N ASN A 172 -11.14 -95.42 23.87
CA ASN A 172 -10.85 -96.51 22.92
C ASN A 172 -10.26 -97.76 23.62
N HIS A 173 -9.52 -97.58 24.71
CA HIS A 173 -8.99 -98.67 25.52
C HIS A 173 -10.08 -99.31 26.39
N SER A 174 -10.86 -98.50 27.11
CA SER A 174 -11.97 -98.98 27.96
C SER A 174 -13.05 -99.74 27.17
N GLU A 175 -13.38 -99.28 25.95
CA GLU A 175 -14.29 -99.99 25.04
C GLU A 175 -13.75 -101.36 24.61
N LYS A 176 -12.44 -101.49 24.39
CA LYS A 176 -11.78 -102.77 24.08
C LYS A 176 -11.79 -103.71 25.28
N GLU A 177 -11.48 -103.22 26.49
CA GLU A 177 -11.57 -104.02 27.70
C GLU A 177 -12.99 -104.53 27.95
N LYS A 178 -14.00 -103.66 27.78
CA LYS A 178 -15.42 -104.03 27.86
C LYS A 178 -15.77 -105.12 26.84
N ASN A 179 -15.41 -104.94 25.57
CA ASN A 179 -15.69 -105.94 24.52
C ASN A 179 -15.00 -107.29 24.81
N ASN A 180 -13.75 -107.27 25.27
CA ASN A 180 -13.03 -108.48 25.69
C ASN A 180 -13.75 -109.21 26.84
N LEU A 181 -14.28 -108.46 27.82
CA LEU A 181 -15.06 -109.00 28.94
C LEU A 181 -16.41 -109.57 28.46
N GLU A 182 -17.10 -108.89 27.54
CA GLU A 182 -18.35 -109.39 26.93
C GLU A 182 -18.12 -110.68 26.12
N ILE A 183 -16.99 -110.80 25.42
CA ILE A 183 -16.59 -112.03 24.69
C ILE A 183 -16.30 -113.18 25.67
N ASP A 184 -15.53 -112.95 26.73
CA ASP A 184 -15.22 -113.95 27.76
C ASP A 184 -16.47 -114.44 28.49
N LEU A 185 -17.38 -113.53 28.87
CA LEU A 185 -18.68 -113.87 29.46
C LEU A 185 -19.56 -114.67 28.49
N ASN A 186 -19.63 -114.29 27.22
CA ASN A 186 -20.40 -115.01 26.18
C ASN A 186 -19.83 -116.43 25.95
N TYR A 187 -18.50 -116.58 25.92
CA TYR A 187 -17.84 -117.89 25.83
C TYR A 187 -18.16 -118.78 27.05
N LYS A 188 -18.05 -118.23 28.27
CA LYS A 188 -18.37 -118.95 29.52
C LYS A 188 -19.85 -119.37 29.57
N LEU A 189 -20.77 -118.49 29.19
CA LEU A 189 -22.21 -118.79 29.11
C LEU A 189 -22.50 -119.90 28.09
N LYS A 190 -21.92 -119.84 26.89
CA LYS A 190 -22.06 -120.91 25.87
C LYS A 190 -21.48 -122.24 26.33
N SER A 191 -20.33 -122.24 27.00
CA SER A 191 -19.72 -123.46 27.55
C SER A 191 -20.62 -124.12 28.60
N LEU A 192 -21.23 -123.32 29.49
CA LEU A 192 -22.22 -123.81 30.46
C LEU A 192 -23.50 -124.32 29.79
N GLN A 193 -24.01 -123.62 28.78
CA GLN A 193 -25.19 -124.05 28.02
C GLN A 193 -24.95 -125.38 27.29
N GLN A 194 -23.83 -125.52 26.57
CA GLN A 194 -23.48 -126.76 25.87
C GLN A 194 -23.36 -127.94 26.83
N ARG A 195 -22.83 -127.72 28.03
CA ARG A 195 -22.72 -128.77 29.05
C ARG A 195 -24.10 -129.20 29.58
N LEU A 196 -25.03 -128.27 29.74
CA LEU A 196 -26.42 -128.57 30.09
C LEU A 196 -27.15 -129.33 28.95
N GLU A 197 -26.94 -128.92 27.70
CA GLU A 197 -27.50 -129.60 26.51
C GLU A 197 -26.92 -131.01 26.31
N GLN A 198 -25.67 -131.26 26.71
CA GLN A 198 -25.08 -132.60 26.71
C GLN A 198 -25.80 -133.54 27.70
N GLU A 199 -25.95 -133.15 28.97
CA GLU A 199 -26.68 -133.92 30.00
C GLU A 199 -28.11 -134.27 29.55
N VAL A 200 -28.82 -133.29 28.96
CA VAL A 200 -30.17 -133.49 28.40
C VAL A 200 -30.17 -134.53 27.25
N ASN A 201 -29.15 -134.53 26.39
CA ASN A 201 -29.04 -135.51 25.31
C ASN A 201 -28.60 -136.90 25.80
N GLU A 202 -27.75 -137.01 26.82
CA GLU A 202 -27.36 -138.30 27.39
C GLU A 202 -28.53 -138.99 28.12
N HIS A 203 -29.38 -138.23 28.81
CA HIS A 203 -30.69 -138.70 29.30
C HIS A 203 -31.64 -139.14 28.17
N LYS A 204 -31.59 -138.48 27.01
CA LYS A 204 -32.40 -138.84 25.83
C LYS A 204 -31.90 -140.13 25.15
N VAL A 205 -30.58 -140.35 25.09
CA VAL A 205 -29.95 -141.55 24.51
C VAL A 205 -30.11 -142.77 25.42
N THR A 206 -29.97 -142.62 26.73
CA THR A 206 -30.26 -143.70 27.69
C THR A 206 -31.71 -144.17 27.62
N LYS A 207 -32.66 -143.25 27.43
CA LYS A 207 -34.08 -143.59 27.19
C LYS A 207 -34.31 -144.36 25.87
N ALA A 208 -33.48 -144.17 24.86
CA ALA A 208 -33.62 -144.81 23.55
C ALA A 208 -32.96 -146.21 23.46
N ARG A 209 -31.99 -146.53 24.32
CA ARG A 209 -31.24 -147.81 24.29
C ARG A 209 -31.97 -149.01 24.90
N LEU A 210 -33.23 -148.85 25.32
CA LEU A 210 -34.06 -149.92 25.89
C LEU A 210 -34.95 -150.67 24.89
N THR A 211 -34.94 -150.27 23.61
CA THR A 211 -35.81 -150.87 22.57
C THR A 211 -35.05 -151.43 21.37
N ASP A 212 -35.08 -152.77 21.30
CA ASP A 212 -34.96 -153.66 20.14
C ASP A 212 -33.59 -153.98 19.48
N LYS A 213 -33.48 -155.20 18.91
CA LYS A 213 -32.22 -155.84 18.47
C LYS A 213 -32.43 -157.12 17.59
N HIS A 214 -31.46 -157.43 16.70
CA HIS A 214 -31.33 -158.63 15.80
C HIS A 214 -32.26 -158.60 14.55
N GLN A 215 -32.05 -159.27 13.38
CA GLN A 215 -30.91 -159.80 12.57
C GLN A 215 -31.46 -160.12 11.13
N SER A 216 -30.78 -160.63 10.08
CA SER A 216 -29.44 -161.26 9.87
C SER A 216 -28.90 -160.99 8.43
N ILE A 217 -28.20 -161.96 7.80
CA ILE A 217 -27.47 -161.98 6.50
C ILE A 217 -27.77 -163.34 5.77
N GLU A 218 -27.55 -163.49 4.43
CA GLU A 218 -26.69 -164.55 3.78
C GLU A 218 -26.71 -164.53 2.21
N GLU A 219 -25.96 -165.44 1.55
CA GLU A 219 -25.40 -165.32 0.18
C GLU A 219 -25.90 -166.35 -0.89
N ALA A 220 -25.03 -166.80 -1.83
CA ALA A 220 -25.37 -166.89 -3.27
C ALA A 220 -24.56 -167.89 -4.15
N LYS A 221 -24.88 -167.90 -5.47
CA LYS A 221 -24.12 -168.37 -6.68
C LYS A 221 -24.29 -169.82 -7.21
N SER A 222 -24.68 -169.91 -8.48
CA SER A 222 -24.06 -170.71 -9.58
C SER A 222 -24.65 -170.20 -10.92
N VAL A 223 -23.94 -169.78 -11.98
CA VAL A 223 -22.62 -170.07 -12.59
C VAL A 223 -22.60 -171.34 -13.47
N ALA A 224 -23.39 -171.33 -14.55
CA ALA A 224 -23.30 -172.30 -15.66
C ALA A 224 -23.70 -171.76 -17.07
N MET A 225 -24.31 -170.58 -17.22
CA MET A 225 -24.47 -169.90 -18.54
C MET A 225 -23.17 -169.26 -19.08
N TYR A 226 -22.09 -169.38 -18.31
CA TYR A 226 -20.89 -168.55 -18.37
C TYR A 226 -20.18 -168.48 -19.72
N GLU A 227 -20.17 -169.54 -20.54
CA GLU A 227 -19.25 -169.62 -21.69
C GLU A 227 -19.84 -169.22 -23.05
N MET A 228 -21.17 -169.29 -23.24
CA MET A 228 -21.80 -168.76 -24.45
C MET A 228 -22.24 -167.30 -24.28
N GLU A 229 -22.61 -166.92 -23.05
CA GLU A 229 -22.73 -165.52 -22.65
C GLU A 229 -21.38 -164.79 -22.82
N LYS A 230 -20.26 -165.41 -22.44
CA LYS A 230 -18.90 -164.85 -22.58
C LYS A 230 -18.59 -164.32 -23.98
N LYS A 231 -18.90 -165.03 -25.07
CA LYS A 231 -18.57 -164.55 -26.44
C LYS A 231 -19.47 -163.41 -26.91
N LEU A 232 -20.75 -163.42 -26.55
CA LEU A 232 -21.64 -162.28 -26.79
C LEU A 232 -21.22 -161.07 -25.94
N LYS A 233 -20.73 -161.32 -24.72
CA LYS A 233 -20.21 -160.33 -23.79
C LYS A 233 -18.87 -159.77 -24.24
N GLU A 234 -17.97 -160.56 -24.79
CA GLU A 234 -16.67 -160.11 -25.34
C GLU A 234 -16.88 -159.10 -26.47
N GLU A 235 -17.81 -159.36 -27.40
CA GLU A 235 -18.10 -158.43 -28.51
C GLU A 235 -18.95 -157.22 -28.06
N ARG A 236 -19.90 -157.41 -27.13
CA ARG A 236 -20.60 -156.28 -26.49
C ARG A 236 -19.63 -155.39 -25.73
N GLU A 237 -18.70 -155.96 -24.96
CA GLU A 237 -17.65 -155.24 -24.26
C GLU A 237 -16.69 -154.55 -25.23
N ALA A 238 -16.35 -155.15 -26.38
CA ALA A 238 -15.51 -154.51 -27.39
C ALA A 238 -16.21 -153.28 -27.99
N ARG A 239 -17.50 -153.42 -28.33
CA ARG A 239 -18.35 -152.32 -28.81
C ARG A 239 -18.54 -151.25 -27.74
N GLU A 240 -18.85 -151.62 -26.51
CA GLU A 240 -19.00 -150.73 -25.35
C GLU A 240 -17.69 -150.00 -25.04
N LYS A 241 -16.53 -150.66 -25.16
CA LYS A 241 -15.20 -150.01 -25.04
C LYS A 241 -14.95 -149.02 -26.17
N ALA A 242 -15.45 -149.27 -27.39
CA ALA A 242 -15.35 -148.34 -28.50
C ALA A 242 -16.30 -147.13 -28.35
N GLU A 243 -17.58 -147.37 -28.03
CA GLU A 243 -18.59 -146.32 -27.80
C GLU A 243 -18.23 -145.45 -26.58
N ASN A 244 -17.78 -146.04 -25.47
CA ASN A 244 -17.23 -145.28 -24.34
C ASN A 244 -15.98 -144.47 -24.72
N ARG A 245 -15.14 -144.96 -25.63
CA ARG A 245 -13.94 -144.23 -26.09
C ARG A 245 -14.30 -143.06 -27.02
N VAL A 246 -15.35 -143.17 -27.82
CA VAL A 246 -15.91 -142.04 -28.58
C VAL A 246 -16.47 -141.01 -27.59
N VAL A 247 -17.34 -141.39 -26.66
CA VAL A 247 -17.91 -140.48 -25.64
C VAL A 247 -16.81 -139.84 -24.77
N GLN A 248 -15.73 -140.56 -24.47
CA GLN A 248 -14.58 -140.01 -23.74
C GLN A 248 -13.80 -138.98 -24.56
N ILE A 249 -13.65 -139.19 -25.88
CA ILE A 249 -13.04 -138.21 -26.80
C ILE A 249 -13.96 -137.00 -27.00
N GLU A 250 -15.27 -137.19 -27.18
CA GLU A 250 -16.25 -136.11 -27.28
C GLU A 250 -16.27 -135.25 -25.99
N LYS A 251 -16.19 -135.90 -24.82
CA LYS A 251 -16.02 -135.21 -23.54
C LYS A 251 -14.69 -134.44 -23.47
N GLN A 252 -13.59 -134.99 -23.98
CA GLN A 252 -12.30 -134.29 -24.07
C GLN A 252 -12.37 -133.08 -25.01
N CYS A 253 -12.98 -133.22 -26.19
CA CYS A 253 -13.21 -132.11 -27.12
C CYS A 253 -14.12 -131.02 -26.52
N SER A 254 -15.16 -131.41 -25.79
CA SER A 254 -16.06 -130.47 -25.10
C SER A 254 -15.36 -129.72 -23.96
N MET A 255 -14.51 -130.38 -23.18
CA MET A 255 -13.67 -129.71 -22.17
C MET A 255 -12.69 -128.73 -22.85
N LEU A 256 -12.02 -129.16 -23.92
CA LEU A 256 -11.07 -128.31 -24.66
C LEU A 256 -11.75 -127.10 -25.36
N ASP A 257 -12.98 -127.23 -25.83
CA ASP A 257 -13.78 -126.10 -26.36
C ASP A 257 -14.17 -125.10 -25.25
N VAL A 258 -14.49 -125.58 -24.05
CA VAL A 258 -14.72 -124.72 -22.87
C VAL A 258 -13.42 -124.04 -22.42
N ASP A 259 -12.30 -124.77 -22.36
CA ASP A 259 -10.99 -124.21 -22.00
C ASP A 259 -10.49 -123.19 -23.04
N LEU A 260 -10.75 -123.44 -24.33
CA LEU A 260 -10.47 -122.50 -25.42
C LEU A 260 -11.31 -121.22 -25.27
N LYS A 261 -12.62 -121.33 -25.04
CA LYS A 261 -13.51 -120.17 -24.84
C LYS A 261 -13.15 -119.37 -23.59
N GLN A 262 -12.82 -120.03 -22.48
CA GLN A 262 -12.29 -119.34 -21.30
C GLN A 262 -10.96 -118.64 -21.58
N SER A 263 -10.10 -119.22 -22.44
CA SER A 263 -8.82 -118.62 -22.82
C SER A 263 -9.00 -117.42 -23.76
N GLN A 264 -9.97 -117.49 -24.68
CA GLN A 264 -10.37 -116.38 -25.55
C GLN A 264 -10.92 -115.21 -24.72
N GLN A 265 -11.88 -115.46 -23.81
CA GLN A 265 -12.43 -114.42 -22.92
C GLN A 265 -11.35 -113.77 -22.03
N LYS A 266 -10.36 -114.55 -21.55
CA LYS A 266 -9.20 -114.00 -20.81
C LYS A 266 -8.33 -113.12 -21.70
N LEU A 267 -8.12 -113.49 -22.97
CA LEU A 267 -7.31 -112.74 -23.92
C LEU A 267 -8.01 -111.44 -24.38
N GLU A 268 -9.32 -111.49 -24.62
CA GLU A 268 -10.17 -110.33 -24.89
C GLU A 268 -10.09 -109.33 -23.72
N HIS A 269 -10.33 -109.79 -22.48
CA HIS A 269 -10.25 -108.92 -21.31
C HIS A 269 -8.83 -108.36 -21.05
N LEU A 270 -7.77 -109.13 -21.33
CA LEU A 270 -6.39 -108.62 -21.29
C LEU A 270 -6.12 -107.58 -22.38
N THR A 271 -6.79 -107.68 -23.54
CA THR A 271 -6.69 -106.69 -24.62
C THR A 271 -7.41 -105.40 -24.26
N GLU A 272 -8.66 -105.48 -23.76
CA GLU A 272 -9.41 -104.32 -23.25
C GLU A 272 -8.64 -103.57 -22.15
N ASN A 273 -8.04 -104.32 -21.21
CA ASN A 273 -7.24 -103.71 -20.15
C ASN A 273 -5.94 -103.11 -20.70
N LYS A 274 -5.29 -103.74 -21.69
CA LYS A 274 -4.11 -103.16 -22.38
C LYS A 274 -4.45 -101.84 -23.05
N GLU A 275 -5.54 -101.78 -23.82
CA GLU A 275 -5.97 -100.57 -24.53
C GLU A 275 -6.29 -99.44 -23.55
N ARG A 276 -7.00 -99.73 -22.45
CA ARG A 276 -7.27 -98.77 -21.37
C ARG A 276 -5.97 -98.22 -20.76
N MET A 277 -5.02 -99.08 -20.42
CA MET A 277 -3.72 -98.65 -19.88
C MET A 277 -2.90 -97.84 -20.90
N GLU A 278 -2.98 -98.16 -22.19
CA GLU A 278 -2.33 -97.37 -23.25
C GLU A 278 -2.97 -95.97 -23.39
N ASP A 279 -4.28 -95.83 -23.24
CA ASP A 279 -4.95 -94.52 -23.24
C ASP A 279 -4.68 -93.71 -21.96
N GLU A 280 -4.62 -94.36 -20.79
CA GLU A 280 -4.17 -93.72 -19.54
C GLU A 280 -2.73 -93.20 -19.66
N VAL A 281 -1.82 -93.98 -20.26
CA VAL A 281 -0.43 -93.56 -20.52
C VAL A 281 -0.36 -92.39 -21.50
N LYS A 282 -1.15 -92.39 -22.58
CA LYS A 282 -1.25 -91.23 -23.51
C LYS A 282 -1.73 -89.98 -22.77
N HIS A 283 -2.76 -90.11 -21.93
CA HIS A 283 -3.32 -88.99 -21.17
C HIS A 283 -2.31 -88.41 -20.16
N LEU A 284 -1.64 -89.27 -19.38
CA LEU A 284 -0.60 -88.86 -18.42
C LEU A 284 0.62 -88.23 -19.11
N THR A 285 0.97 -88.69 -20.31
CA THR A 285 2.06 -88.10 -21.12
C THR A 285 1.69 -86.68 -21.56
N LEU A 286 0.47 -86.48 -22.05
CA LEU A 286 -0.03 -85.15 -22.43
C LEU A 286 -0.11 -84.19 -21.22
N GLN A 287 -0.54 -84.67 -20.05
CA GLN A 287 -0.49 -83.86 -18.81
C GLN A 287 0.95 -83.46 -18.45
N LEU A 288 1.91 -84.40 -18.53
CA LEU A 288 3.32 -84.13 -18.23
C LEU A 288 3.95 -83.11 -19.19
N GLU A 289 3.61 -83.17 -20.47
CA GLU A 289 4.02 -82.16 -21.46
C GLU A 289 3.43 -80.78 -21.15
N GLN A 290 2.14 -80.71 -20.81
CA GLN A 290 1.48 -79.46 -20.43
C GLN A 290 2.11 -78.82 -19.18
N GLU A 291 2.36 -79.60 -18.11
CA GLU A 291 3.02 -79.09 -16.91
C GLU A 291 4.48 -78.71 -17.16
N SER A 292 5.21 -79.44 -18.01
CA SER A 292 6.58 -79.06 -18.40
C SER A 292 6.60 -77.73 -19.16
N ASN A 293 5.62 -77.49 -20.05
CA ASN A 293 5.48 -76.24 -20.79
C ASN A 293 5.07 -75.07 -19.88
N LYS A 294 4.10 -75.26 -18.96
CA LYS A 294 3.74 -74.26 -17.94
C LYS A 294 4.96 -73.86 -17.09
N ARG A 295 5.72 -74.85 -16.61
CA ARG A 295 6.96 -74.65 -15.85
C ARG A 295 8.00 -73.85 -16.65
N LEU A 296 8.13 -74.11 -17.95
CA LEU A 296 9.07 -73.37 -18.81
C LEU A 296 8.67 -71.90 -18.99
N LEU A 297 7.37 -71.61 -19.16
CA LEU A 297 6.84 -70.24 -19.20
C LEU A 297 7.12 -69.49 -17.90
N LEU A 298 6.71 -70.06 -16.76
CA LEU A 298 6.98 -69.50 -15.42
C LEU A 298 8.48 -69.29 -15.16
N GLN A 299 9.35 -70.20 -15.62
CA GLN A 299 10.79 -70.05 -15.49
C GLN A 299 11.35 -68.89 -16.35
N ASN A 300 10.71 -68.57 -17.47
CA ASN A 300 11.13 -67.44 -18.31
C ASN A 300 10.57 -66.12 -17.79
N GLU A 301 9.32 -66.08 -17.32
CA GLU A 301 8.73 -64.94 -16.61
C GLU A 301 9.58 -64.55 -15.38
N LEU A 302 9.98 -65.53 -14.56
CA LEU A 302 10.85 -65.30 -13.40
C LEU A 302 12.24 -64.74 -13.78
N LYS A 303 12.80 -65.11 -14.94
CA LYS A 303 14.07 -64.51 -15.44
C LYS A 303 13.87 -63.05 -15.86
N THR A 304 12.76 -62.74 -16.53
CA THR A 304 12.41 -61.36 -16.92
C THR A 304 12.23 -60.50 -15.68
N GLN A 305 11.44 -60.95 -14.70
CA GLN A 305 11.24 -60.24 -13.42
C GLN A 305 12.56 -60.05 -12.65
N ALA A 306 13.46 -61.04 -12.65
CA ALA A 306 14.78 -60.90 -12.01
C ALA A 306 15.66 -59.83 -12.71
N PHE A 307 15.64 -59.78 -14.05
CA PHE A 307 16.35 -58.77 -14.82
C PHE A 307 15.77 -57.35 -14.59
N GLU A 308 14.44 -57.23 -14.57
CA GLU A 308 13.74 -55.99 -14.24
C GLU A 308 14.07 -55.50 -12.82
N ALA A 309 14.11 -56.40 -11.84
CA ALA A 309 14.46 -56.09 -10.46
C ALA A 309 15.92 -55.58 -10.32
N ASP A 310 16.89 -56.21 -10.99
CA ASP A 310 18.28 -55.72 -10.98
C ASP A 310 18.44 -54.40 -11.77
N ASN A 311 17.65 -54.16 -12.83
CA ASN A 311 17.62 -52.88 -13.55
C ASN A 311 17.04 -51.74 -12.67
N LEU A 312 15.90 -51.99 -12.01
CA LEU A 312 15.29 -51.04 -11.05
C LEU A 312 16.25 -50.69 -9.90
N LYS A 313 16.96 -51.69 -9.37
CA LYS A 313 18.01 -51.54 -8.34
C LYS A 313 19.28 -50.84 -8.86
N GLY A 314 19.50 -50.81 -10.17
CA GLY A 314 20.47 -49.95 -10.84
C GLY A 314 20.03 -48.48 -10.82
N LEU A 315 18.80 -48.23 -11.27
CA LEU A 315 18.17 -46.89 -11.27
C LEU A 315 18.05 -46.32 -9.84
N GLU A 316 17.70 -47.13 -8.86
CA GLU A 316 17.63 -46.75 -7.44
C GLU A 316 18.98 -46.23 -6.93
N LYS A 317 20.10 -46.87 -7.30
CA LYS A 317 21.45 -46.42 -6.95
C LYS A 317 21.82 -45.12 -7.64
N GLN A 318 21.48 -44.97 -8.93
CA GLN A 318 21.70 -43.73 -9.67
C GLN A 318 20.93 -42.56 -9.02
N MET A 319 19.63 -42.74 -8.75
CA MET A 319 18.80 -41.73 -8.09
C MET A 319 19.34 -41.37 -6.69
N LYS A 320 19.82 -42.35 -5.92
CA LYS A 320 20.50 -42.08 -4.64
C LYS A 320 21.80 -41.29 -4.80
N GLN A 321 22.57 -41.51 -5.87
CA GLN A 321 23.76 -40.72 -6.16
C GLN A 321 23.43 -39.28 -6.58
N GLU A 322 22.39 -39.09 -7.40
CA GLU A 322 21.89 -37.77 -7.83
C GLU A 322 21.29 -36.97 -6.66
N ILE A 323 20.56 -37.62 -5.75
CA ILE A 323 20.09 -36.99 -4.50
C ILE A 323 21.29 -36.50 -3.66
N ASN A 324 22.35 -37.30 -3.53
CA ASN A 324 23.53 -36.93 -2.75
C ASN A 324 24.31 -35.75 -3.37
N THR A 325 24.43 -35.67 -4.71
CA THR A 325 25.09 -34.52 -5.35
C THR A 325 24.24 -33.25 -5.24
N LEU A 326 22.92 -33.35 -5.37
CA LEU A 326 22.00 -32.23 -5.15
C LEU A 326 22.01 -31.73 -3.69
N LEU A 327 22.16 -32.62 -2.70
CA LEU A 327 22.26 -32.25 -1.29
C LEU A 327 23.55 -31.47 -0.97
N GLU A 328 24.71 -31.88 -1.51
CA GLU A 328 25.96 -31.14 -1.30
C GLU A 328 25.97 -29.82 -2.10
N ALA A 329 25.41 -29.79 -3.32
CA ALA A 329 25.21 -28.55 -4.08
C ALA A 329 24.32 -27.55 -3.32
N LYS A 330 23.21 -28.02 -2.73
CA LYS A 330 22.36 -27.22 -1.85
C LYS A 330 23.16 -26.66 -0.67
N ARG A 331 23.95 -27.50 0.01
CA ARG A 331 24.75 -27.10 1.18
C ARG A 331 25.78 -26.00 0.85
N LEU A 332 26.39 -26.06 -0.33
CA LEU A 332 27.30 -25.01 -0.81
C LEU A 332 26.56 -23.68 -1.02
N LEU A 333 25.38 -23.71 -1.65
CA LEU A 333 24.53 -22.52 -1.84
C LEU A 333 24.03 -21.93 -0.50
N GLU A 334 23.67 -22.77 0.47
CA GLU A 334 23.31 -22.32 1.83
C GLU A 334 24.50 -21.62 2.53
N PHE A 335 25.73 -22.09 2.31
CA PHE A 335 26.95 -21.47 2.84
C PHE A 335 27.30 -20.14 2.16
N GLU A 336 27.17 -20.05 0.82
CA GLU A 336 27.36 -18.80 0.08
C GLU A 336 26.32 -17.75 0.47
N LEU A 337 25.05 -18.13 0.60
CA LEU A 337 23.97 -17.25 1.05
C LEU A 337 24.21 -16.75 2.49
N ALA A 338 24.75 -17.58 3.38
CA ALA A 338 25.15 -17.16 4.72
C ALA A 338 26.31 -16.15 4.70
N GLN A 339 27.30 -16.32 3.80
CA GLN A 339 28.38 -15.33 3.62
C GLN A 339 27.85 -14.00 3.08
N LEU A 340 27.03 -14.03 2.03
CA LEU A 340 26.42 -12.83 1.44
C LEU A 340 25.53 -12.10 2.47
N THR A 341 24.77 -12.83 3.29
CA THR A 341 23.97 -12.25 4.38
C THR A 341 24.86 -11.57 5.43
N LYS A 342 26.01 -12.16 5.77
CA LYS A 342 26.98 -11.55 6.69
C LYS A 342 27.62 -10.29 6.09
N GLN A 343 27.98 -10.32 4.81
CA GLN A 343 28.54 -9.16 4.10
C GLN A 343 27.52 -8.02 3.99
N TYR A 344 26.26 -8.33 3.66
CA TYR A 344 25.17 -7.36 3.61
C TYR A 344 25.00 -6.63 4.94
N ARG A 345 24.96 -7.34 6.07
CA ARG A 345 24.88 -6.73 7.41
C ARG A 345 26.11 -5.88 7.75
N GLY A 346 27.29 -6.24 7.27
CA GLY A 346 28.50 -5.42 7.40
C GLY A 346 28.38 -4.10 6.64
N ASN A 347 27.92 -4.17 5.38
CA ASN A 347 27.68 -2.99 4.54
C ASN A 347 26.54 -2.11 5.11
N GLU A 348 25.48 -2.70 5.68
CA GLU A 348 24.39 -1.99 6.34
C GLU A 348 24.90 -1.17 7.56
N GLY A 349 25.82 -1.76 8.34
CA GLY A 349 26.51 -1.05 9.43
C GLY A 349 27.32 0.14 8.92
N GLN A 350 28.15 -0.06 7.89
CA GLN A 350 28.94 1.01 7.28
C GLN A 350 28.07 2.13 6.68
N MET A 351 26.95 1.79 6.05
CA MET A 351 25.99 2.78 5.54
C MET A 351 25.38 3.62 6.66
N ARG A 352 25.11 3.01 7.83
CA ARG A 352 24.61 3.73 9.01
C ARG A 352 25.68 4.65 9.61
N GLU A 353 26.92 4.17 9.77
CA GLU A 353 28.04 5.00 10.22
C GLU A 353 28.31 6.20 9.31
N LEU A 354 28.19 6.02 7.98
CA LEU A 354 28.31 7.11 6.99
C LEU A 354 27.12 8.07 7.04
N GLN A 355 25.91 7.58 7.37
CA GLN A 355 24.74 8.44 7.55
C GLN A 355 24.85 9.28 8.84
N ASP A 356 25.26 8.68 9.96
CA ASP A 356 25.49 9.37 11.23
C ASP A 356 26.58 10.47 11.06
N GLN A 357 27.65 10.18 10.30
CA GLN A 357 28.68 11.16 9.93
C GLN A 357 28.11 12.30 9.07
N LEU A 358 27.27 11.99 8.08
CA LEU A 358 26.63 12.97 7.21
C LEU A 358 25.66 13.88 7.99
N GLU A 359 24.91 13.35 8.96
CA GLU A 359 24.04 14.13 9.83
C GLU A 359 24.86 15.05 10.76
N ALA A 360 26.00 14.59 11.28
CA ALA A 360 26.94 15.44 12.04
C ALA A 360 27.53 16.58 11.18
N GLU A 361 27.97 16.30 9.95
CA GLU A 361 28.47 17.31 9.02
C GLU A 361 27.37 18.32 8.60
N GLN A 362 26.13 17.87 8.44
CA GLN A 362 24.98 18.77 8.22
C GLN A 362 24.72 19.67 9.43
N TYR A 363 24.86 19.15 10.65
CA TYR A 363 24.75 19.94 11.88
C TYR A 363 25.85 21.01 11.98
N PHE A 364 27.11 20.65 11.75
CA PHE A 364 28.22 21.61 11.69
C PHE A 364 28.04 22.65 10.56
N SER A 365 27.64 22.21 9.37
CA SER A 365 27.32 23.09 8.24
C SER A 365 26.22 24.10 8.60
N THR A 366 25.24 23.69 9.39
CA THR A 366 24.15 24.56 9.86
C THR A 366 24.63 25.54 10.92
N LEU A 367 25.46 25.10 11.88
CA LEU A 367 26.12 25.98 12.86
C LEU A 367 26.96 27.07 12.18
N TYR A 368 27.82 26.71 11.22
CA TYR A 368 28.63 27.69 10.49
C TYR A 368 27.78 28.66 9.65
N LYS A 369 26.68 28.20 9.05
CA LYS A 369 25.72 29.09 8.34
C LYS A 369 25.06 30.08 9.30
N THR A 370 24.67 29.65 10.50
CA THR A 370 24.10 30.51 11.53
C THR A 370 25.12 31.53 12.02
N GLN A 371 26.35 31.11 12.35
CA GLN A 371 27.42 32.01 12.78
C GLN A 371 27.77 33.06 11.70
N VAL A 372 27.80 32.67 10.42
CA VAL A 372 28.00 33.60 9.29
C VAL A 372 26.82 34.55 9.10
N LYS A 373 25.60 34.16 9.47
CA LYS A 373 24.42 35.04 9.47
C LYS A 373 24.47 36.04 10.63
N GLU A 374 24.76 35.58 11.85
CA GLU A 374 24.90 36.41 13.05
C GLU A 374 25.98 37.48 12.86
N LEU A 375 27.17 37.09 12.39
CA LEU A 375 28.27 38.03 12.09
C LEU A 375 27.90 39.04 10.99
N LYS A 376 27.05 38.67 10.02
CA LYS A 376 26.54 39.64 9.01
C LYS A 376 25.53 40.61 9.62
N GLU A 377 24.61 40.12 10.44
CA GLU A 377 23.61 40.95 11.13
C GLU A 377 24.28 41.94 12.09
N GLU A 378 25.33 41.50 12.81
CA GLU A 378 26.17 42.35 13.66
C GLU A 378 26.95 43.41 12.84
N ILE A 379 27.54 43.04 11.70
CA ILE A 379 28.19 44.00 10.78
C ILE A 379 27.18 45.00 10.19
N GLU A 380 25.98 44.56 9.82
CA GLU A 380 24.92 45.43 9.31
C GLU A 380 24.37 46.37 10.40
N GLU A 381 24.25 45.92 11.65
CA GLU A 381 23.90 46.77 12.80
C GLU A 381 24.98 47.83 13.03
N LYS A 382 26.26 47.43 13.11
CA LYS A 382 27.41 48.33 13.30
C LYS A 382 27.55 49.34 12.16
N ASN A 383 27.24 48.95 10.92
CA ASN A 383 27.19 49.86 9.78
C ASN A 383 25.99 50.84 9.87
N ARG A 384 24.83 50.41 10.37
CA ARG A 384 23.68 51.30 10.63
C ARG A 384 23.97 52.27 11.77
N GLU A 385 24.68 51.87 12.82
CA GLU A 385 25.17 52.77 13.87
C GLU A 385 26.18 53.78 13.33
N ASN A 386 27.20 53.32 12.59
CA ASN A 386 28.18 54.21 11.95
C ASN A 386 27.51 55.22 11.00
N LEU A 387 26.51 54.81 10.22
CA LEU A 387 25.78 55.71 9.33
C LEU A 387 24.96 56.77 10.10
N LYS A 388 24.30 56.38 11.20
CA LYS A 388 23.66 57.35 12.12
C LYS A 388 24.71 58.30 12.71
N LYS A 389 25.86 57.78 13.16
CA LYS A 389 26.95 58.58 13.74
C LYS A 389 27.50 59.62 12.75
N ILE A 390 27.62 59.25 11.48
CA ILE A 390 28.01 60.15 10.40
C ILE A 390 26.92 61.22 10.17
N GLN A 391 25.63 60.86 10.17
CA GLN A 391 24.54 61.84 10.06
C GLN A 391 24.47 62.80 11.28
N GLU A 392 24.68 62.30 12.51
CA GLU A 392 24.79 63.12 13.71
C GLU A 392 25.91 64.15 13.57
N LEU A 393 27.12 63.72 13.19
CA LEU A 393 28.27 64.59 12.97
C LEU A 393 28.09 65.57 11.79
N GLN A 394 27.34 65.19 10.75
CA GLN A 394 26.97 66.09 9.65
C GLN A 394 25.99 67.16 10.12
N ASN A 395 24.96 66.79 10.89
CA ASN A 395 24.00 67.73 11.47
C ASN A 395 24.68 68.68 12.47
N GLU A 396 25.58 68.18 13.31
CA GLU A 396 26.41 69.01 14.21
C GLU A 396 27.30 69.97 13.41
N LYS A 397 27.93 69.51 12.33
CA LYS A 397 28.74 70.36 11.44
C LYS A 397 27.90 71.47 10.78
N GLU A 398 26.71 71.17 10.28
CA GLU A 398 25.80 72.18 9.71
C GLU A 398 25.29 73.16 10.78
N THR A 399 25.02 72.67 11.99
CA THR A 399 24.65 73.51 13.14
C THR A 399 25.79 74.45 13.55
N LEU A 400 27.03 73.96 13.57
CA LEU A 400 28.22 74.79 13.84
C LEU A 400 28.50 75.77 12.71
N ALA A 401 28.30 75.39 11.45
CA ALA A 401 28.46 76.28 10.29
C ALA A 401 27.45 77.43 10.32
N THR A 402 26.18 77.16 10.64
CA THR A 402 25.15 78.21 10.80
C THR A 402 25.37 79.08 12.04
N GLN A 403 25.96 78.56 13.11
CA GLN A 403 26.42 79.39 14.24
C GLN A 403 27.62 80.26 13.87
N LEU A 404 28.53 79.79 13.02
CA LEU A 404 29.67 80.56 12.53
C LEU A 404 29.21 81.71 11.63
N ASP A 405 28.33 81.43 10.66
CA ASP A 405 27.70 82.41 9.75
C ASP A 405 26.92 83.49 10.52
N LEU A 406 26.19 83.10 11.57
CA LEU A 406 25.51 84.04 12.48
C LEU A 406 26.49 84.88 13.34
N ALA A 407 27.65 84.32 13.68
CA ALA A 407 28.69 85.05 14.42
C ALA A 407 29.49 86.00 13.52
N GLU A 408 29.74 85.61 12.26
CA GLU A 408 30.42 86.40 11.24
C GLU A 408 29.56 87.61 10.84
N THR A 409 28.31 87.40 10.43
CA THR A 409 27.35 88.50 10.15
C THR A 409 27.13 89.41 11.37
N LYS A 410 27.16 88.88 12.60
CA LYS A 410 27.14 89.70 13.82
C LYS A 410 28.42 90.52 13.97
N ALA A 411 29.60 89.95 13.73
CA ALA A 411 30.87 90.65 13.80
C ALA A 411 30.97 91.76 12.73
N GLU A 412 30.51 91.50 11.50
CA GLU A 412 30.37 92.50 10.44
C GLU A 412 29.45 93.66 10.88
N SER A 413 28.28 93.36 11.47
CA SER A 413 27.37 94.42 11.95
C SER A 413 27.96 95.23 13.10
N GLU A 414 28.73 94.62 14.00
CA GLU A 414 29.47 95.34 15.05
C GLU A 414 30.63 96.18 14.48
N GLN A 415 31.33 95.70 13.46
CA GLN A 415 32.39 96.45 12.78
C GLN A 415 31.81 97.66 12.03
N LEU A 416 30.69 97.50 11.34
CA LEU A 416 29.96 98.60 10.71
C LEU A 416 29.49 99.63 11.75
N ALA A 417 28.92 99.19 12.86
CA ALA A 417 28.49 100.07 13.95
C ALA A 417 29.68 100.82 14.60
N ARG A 418 30.84 100.18 14.76
CA ARG A 418 32.07 100.85 15.22
C ARG A 418 32.56 101.88 14.22
N GLY A 419 32.59 101.56 12.92
CA GLY A 419 32.98 102.51 11.87
C GLY A 419 32.11 103.78 11.86
N LEU A 420 30.79 103.63 11.99
CA LEU A 420 29.86 104.76 12.10
C LEU A 420 30.07 105.61 13.37
N LEU A 421 30.44 104.98 14.50
CA LEU A 421 30.77 105.70 15.73
C LEU A 421 32.13 106.40 15.67
N GLU A 422 33.12 105.79 15.01
CA GLU A 422 34.44 106.38 14.76
C GLU A 422 34.35 107.57 13.81
N GLU A 423 33.50 107.50 12.78
CA GLU A 423 33.19 108.60 11.86
C GLU A 423 32.50 109.77 12.60
N GLN A 424 31.44 109.50 13.39
CA GLN A 424 30.79 110.52 14.23
C GLN A 424 31.76 111.14 15.25
N TYR A 425 32.66 110.35 15.85
CA TYR A 425 33.69 110.85 16.77
C TYR A 425 34.71 111.73 16.04
N PHE A 426 35.08 111.39 14.81
CA PHE A 426 35.94 112.22 13.96
C PHE A 426 35.26 113.55 13.59
N GLU A 427 33.98 113.53 13.20
CA GLU A 427 33.20 114.74 12.93
C GLU A 427 33.11 115.65 14.18
N LEU A 428 32.75 115.09 15.34
CA LEU A 428 32.73 115.80 16.63
C LEU A 428 34.11 116.39 16.97
N THR A 429 35.18 115.64 16.72
CA THR A 429 36.57 116.11 16.93
C THR A 429 36.92 117.27 16.00
N GLN A 430 36.46 117.25 14.74
CA GLN A 430 36.67 118.34 13.79
C GLN A 430 35.83 119.58 14.13
N GLU A 431 34.56 119.42 14.53
CA GLU A 431 33.73 120.55 14.95
C GLU A 431 34.22 121.16 16.27
N SER A 432 34.71 120.35 17.21
CA SER A 432 35.42 120.82 18.40
C SER A 432 36.67 121.63 18.04
N LYS A 433 37.50 121.18 17.09
CA LYS A 433 38.65 121.94 16.58
C LYS A 433 38.24 123.27 15.93
N LYS A 434 37.15 123.31 15.15
CA LYS A 434 36.61 124.54 14.56
C LYS A 434 36.05 125.49 15.63
N ALA A 435 35.33 124.99 16.63
CA ALA A 435 34.83 125.79 17.76
C ALA A 435 36.00 126.38 18.57
N ALA A 436 37.03 125.57 18.86
CA ALA A 436 38.26 126.04 19.50
C ALA A 436 39.10 126.99 18.60
N SER A 437 38.86 127.02 17.29
CA SER A 437 39.42 128.03 16.38
C SER A 437 38.62 129.34 16.50
N ARG A 438 37.28 129.28 16.39
CA ARG A 438 36.38 130.45 16.58
C ARG A 438 36.63 131.13 17.93
N ASN A 439 36.69 130.37 19.03
CA ASN A 439 36.96 130.93 20.36
C ASN A 439 38.33 131.62 20.45
N ARG A 440 39.36 131.12 19.76
CA ARG A 440 40.69 131.77 19.73
C ARG A 440 40.69 133.05 18.91
N GLN A 441 39.93 133.11 17.82
CA GLN A 441 39.70 134.36 17.10
C GLN A 441 38.94 135.36 17.98
N GLU A 442 37.83 134.95 18.59
CA GLU A 442 37.05 135.80 19.51
C GLU A 442 37.88 136.33 20.68
N ILE A 443 38.78 135.53 21.26
CA ILE A 443 39.72 135.99 22.29
C ILE A 443 40.67 137.04 21.72
N THR A 444 41.26 136.76 20.55
CA THR A 444 42.17 137.71 19.87
C THR A 444 41.48 139.05 19.56
N ASP A 445 40.24 139.01 19.07
CA ASP A 445 39.43 140.20 18.78
C ASP A 445 39.06 140.97 20.05
N LYS A 446 38.82 140.26 21.17
CA LYS A 446 38.58 140.86 22.49
C LYS A 446 39.85 141.47 23.09
N ASP A 447 41.01 140.83 22.92
CA ASP A 447 42.31 141.37 23.34
C ASP A 447 42.65 142.64 22.53
N HIS A 448 42.42 142.65 21.22
CA HIS A 448 42.56 143.86 20.39
C HIS A 448 41.60 144.97 20.83
N THR A 449 40.39 144.61 21.28
CA THR A 449 39.43 145.58 21.85
C THR A 449 39.88 146.08 23.23
N LEU A 450 40.46 145.22 24.07
CA LEU A 450 41.01 145.57 25.38
C LEU A 450 42.19 146.52 25.25
N SER A 451 43.21 146.23 24.43
CA SER A 451 44.34 147.14 24.26
C SER A 451 43.92 148.50 23.71
N ARG A 452 42.92 148.56 22.82
CA ARG A 452 42.35 149.83 22.35
C ARG A 452 41.60 150.59 23.45
N LEU A 453 40.99 149.88 24.42
CA LEU A 453 40.39 150.49 25.61
C LEU A 453 41.48 150.96 26.60
N GLU A 454 42.56 150.19 26.78
CA GLU A 454 43.72 150.56 27.61
C GLU A 454 44.43 151.82 27.09
N GLU A 455 44.62 151.95 25.77
CA GLU A 455 45.13 153.17 25.14
C GLU A 455 44.22 154.38 25.43
N THR A 456 42.90 154.24 25.26
CA THR A 456 41.97 155.34 25.59
C THR A 456 41.93 155.66 27.09
N ASN A 457 42.07 154.66 27.96
CA ASN A 457 42.13 154.86 29.42
C ASN A 457 43.44 155.58 29.82
N SER A 458 44.55 155.27 29.15
CA SER A 458 45.85 155.94 29.31
C SER A 458 45.83 157.40 28.85
N MET A 459 45.08 157.73 27.79
CA MET A 459 44.78 159.12 27.41
C MET A 459 43.94 159.81 28.48
N LEU A 460 42.78 159.25 28.84
CA LEU A 460 41.86 159.84 29.83
C LEU A 460 42.51 160.06 31.20
N THR A 461 43.47 159.21 31.60
CA THR A 461 44.24 159.39 32.83
C THR A 461 45.07 160.68 32.83
N LYS A 462 45.63 161.08 31.67
CA LYS A 462 46.39 162.35 31.53
C LYS A 462 45.46 163.57 31.46
N ASP A 463 44.31 163.42 30.80
CA ASP A 463 43.30 164.49 30.77
C ASP A 463 42.74 164.77 32.17
N ILE A 464 42.60 163.74 33.02
CA ILE A 464 42.22 163.87 34.43
C ILE A 464 43.26 164.64 35.27
N GLU A 465 44.56 164.52 34.98
CA GLU A 465 45.61 165.31 35.67
C GLU A 465 45.59 166.78 35.28
N LEU A 466 45.24 167.11 34.02
CA LEU A 466 45.01 168.49 33.58
C LEU A 466 43.73 169.07 34.18
N LEU A 467 42.60 168.36 34.03
CA LEU A 467 41.29 168.80 34.53
C LEU A 467 41.27 168.98 36.06
N ARG A 468 42.06 168.19 36.82
CA ARG A 468 42.22 168.40 38.27
C ARG A 468 42.68 169.82 38.62
N LYS A 469 43.44 170.47 37.75
CA LYS A 469 44.00 171.81 37.96
C LYS A 469 43.02 172.94 37.61
N GLU A 470 42.03 172.66 36.76
CA GLU A 470 40.95 173.60 36.40
C GLU A 470 39.73 173.45 37.34
N ASN A 471 39.57 172.28 37.96
CA ASN A 471 38.42 171.99 38.84
C ASN A 471 38.45 172.76 40.18
N GLU A 472 39.64 173.15 40.67
CA GLU A 472 39.77 174.04 41.84
C GLU A 472 39.24 175.46 41.57
N GLU A 473 39.24 175.94 40.31
CA GLU A 473 38.69 177.27 39.95
C GLU A 473 37.20 177.23 39.53
N LEU A 474 36.64 176.04 39.27
CA LEU A 474 35.24 175.86 38.85
C LEU A 474 34.30 175.38 39.97
N THR A 475 34.84 174.80 41.05
CA THR A 475 34.03 174.29 42.18
C THR A 475 33.16 175.37 42.83
N ASP A 476 33.59 176.64 42.81
CA ASP A 476 32.82 177.78 43.35
C ASP A 476 31.60 178.20 42.51
N LYS A 477 31.41 177.68 41.28
CA LYS A 477 30.43 178.23 40.31
C LYS A 477 29.22 177.35 39.96
N THR A 478 29.25 176.04 40.22
CA THR A 478 28.16 175.12 39.80
C THR A 478 27.51 174.40 40.99
N ARG A 479 27.57 175.01 42.18
CA ARG A 479 26.79 174.63 43.36
C ARG A 479 25.28 174.94 43.21
N GLU A 480 24.90 175.67 42.16
CA GLU A 480 23.58 176.29 41.99
C GLU A 480 22.76 175.70 40.81
N ALA A 481 23.26 174.66 40.13
CA ALA A 481 22.56 173.95 39.05
C ALA A 481 21.92 172.64 39.56
N GLU A 482 21.06 172.80 40.56
CA GLU A 482 20.53 171.76 41.45
C GLU A 482 19.70 170.66 40.76
N GLU A 483 19.88 169.42 41.24
CA GLU A 483 18.89 168.39 41.62
C GLU A 483 17.68 167.99 40.73
N GLU A 484 17.15 168.82 39.83
CA GLU A 484 15.73 168.76 39.41
C GLU A 484 15.34 167.53 38.54
N TYR A 485 16.23 167.00 37.68
CA TYR A 485 15.84 166.01 36.66
C TYR A 485 16.04 164.53 37.05
N LYS A 486 16.40 164.21 38.30
CA LYS A 486 17.00 162.90 38.65
C LYS A 486 16.00 161.75 38.91
N LEU A 487 14.69 162.01 39.02
CA LEU A 487 13.72 161.10 39.65
C LEU A 487 12.45 160.80 38.82
N LYS A 488 12.60 160.51 37.52
CA LYS A 488 11.51 159.92 36.68
C LYS A 488 11.93 158.65 35.93
N LYS A 489 12.71 157.84 36.63
CA LYS A 489 13.39 156.61 36.22
C LYS A 489 12.44 155.38 36.29
N GLU A 490 12.88 154.26 35.73
CA GLU A 490 12.71 152.90 36.28
C GLU A 490 11.45 152.03 36.00
N GLU A 491 10.37 152.48 35.33
CA GLU A 491 9.11 151.71 35.35
C GLU A 491 8.95 150.59 34.27
N GLU A 492 9.34 150.79 33.00
CA GLU A 492 8.87 149.90 31.89
C GLU A 492 9.61 148.55 31.72
N ILE A 493 10.69 148.29 32.44
CA ILE A 493 11.62 147.15 32.16
C ILE A 493 11.02 145.74 32.46
N ASN A 494 9.93 145.62 33.21
CA ASN A 494 9.51 144.33 33.78
C ASN A 494 8.56 143.45 32.93
N ASN A 495 7.81 143.98 31.96
CA ASN A 495 6.59 143.30 31.48
C ASN A 495 6.78 142.16 30.44
N LEU A 496 7.94 142.03 29.77
CA LEU A 496 8.09 141.11 28.64
C LEU A 496 8.59 139.68 28.99
N LYS A 497 8.89 139.37 30.25
CA LYS A 497 9.44 138.06 30.65
C LYS A 497 8.45 136.88 30.60
N ALA A 498 7.14 137.12 30.52
CA ALA A 498 6.11 136.10 30.79
C ALA A 498 5.72 135.19 29.60
N ALA A 499 6.22 135.43 28.38
CA ALA A 499 5.67 134.81 27.17
C ALA A 499 6.15 133.37 26.88
N PHE A 500 7.36 132.98 27.32
CA PHE A 500 8.04 131.77 26.83
C PHE A 500 7.65 130.45 27.51
N GLU A 501 6.91 130.49 28.61
CA GLU A 501 6.74 129.34 29.52
C GLU A 501 5.66 128.32 29.06
N LYS A 502 4.88 128.64 28.02
CA LYS A 502 3.64 127.90 27.69
C LYS A 502 3.81 126.71 26.73
N ASN A 503 4.82 126.72 25.85
CA ASN A 503 4.96 125.72 24.78
C ASN A 503 5.68 124.42 25.20
N ILE A 504 6.26 124.34 26.40
CA ILE A 504 6.99 123.16 26.88
C ILE A 504 6.05 122.03 27.39
N ASN A 505 4.77 122.32 27.63
CA ASN A 505 3.85 121.36 28.27
C ASN A 505 3.26 120.29 27.32
N THR A 506 3.33 120.46 25.99
CA THR A 506 2.71 119.53 25.02
C THR A 506 3.49 118.23 24.79
N GLU A 507 4.79 118.20 25.10
CA GLU A 507 5.64 116.99 25.08
C GLU A 507 5.17 115.88 26.04
N ARG A 508 4.35 116.21 27.05
CA ARG A 508 3.97 115.26 28.11
C ARG A 508 2.82 114.32 27.75
N THR A 509 2.11 114.53 26.65
CA THR A 509 0.88 113.78 26.33
C THR A 509 1.16 112.40 25.70
N LEU A 510 1.75 111.51 26.50
CA LEU A 510 1.38 110.09 26.61
C LEU A 510 1.31 109.34 25.26
N LYS A 511 2.38 108.73 24.73
CA LYS A 511 3.28 107.77 25.42
C LYS A 511 2.55 106.57 26.08
N ILE A 512 1.27 106.37 25.76
CA ILE A 512 0.39 105.31 26.30
C ILE A 512 -0.27 104.56 25.15
N GLN A 513 -0.59 103.26 25.35
CA GLN A 513 -1.29 102.40 24.39
C GLN A 513 -0.57 102.28 23.03
N ALA A 514 0.67 101.77 22.96
CA ALA A 514 1.05 100.43 23.44
C ALA A 514 0.18 99.27 22.89
N VAL A 515 -0.63 99.51 21.85
CA VAL A 515 -1.50 98.51 21.19
C VAL A 515 -0.93 98.03 19.84
N ASN A 516 -0.02 98.79 19.22
CA ASN A 516 0.71 98.36 18.01
C ASN A 516 1.83 97.34 18.33
N LYS A 517 1.50 96.32 19.12
CA LYS A 517 2.33 95.17 19.48
C LYS A 517 1.36 94.01 19.77
N LEU A 518 1.63 92.82 19.22
CA LEU A 518 0.85 91.58 19.39
C LEU A 518 -0.44 91.41 18.53
N ALA A 519 -0.59 92.12 17.40
CA ALA A 519 -1.72 91.91 16.49
C ALA A 519 -1.50 90.83 15.41
N GLU A 520 -0.27 90.66 14.90
CA GLU A 520 -0.05 90.02 13.59
C GLU A 520 0.56 88.61 13.66
N ILE A 521 1.56 88.36 14.53
CA ILE A 521 2.29 87.08 14.56
C ILE A 521 2.58 86.60 16.00
N MET A 522 1.61 85.91 16.64
CA MET A 522 1.81 84.62 17.35
C MET A 522 0.63 84.18 18.26
N ASN A 523 0.18 82.93 18.04
CA ASN A 523 -0.57 82.00 18.93
C ASN A 523 -2.11 82.21 19.06
N ARG A 524 -2.97 81.23 18.71
CA ARG A 524 -2.92 79.81 19.13
C ARG A 524 -3.55 78.80 18.15
N LYS A 525 -2.76 77.74 17.86
CA LYS A 525 -3.07 76.31 17.64
C LYS A 525 -4.43 75.79 17.09
N ASP A 526 -4.24 74.91 16.09
CA ASP A 526 -4.87 73.60 15.83
C ASP A 526 -6.16 73.43 14.98
N PHE A 527 -6.12 72.32 14.21
CA PHE A 527 -7.16 71.55 13.51
C PHE A 527 -7.66 71.89 12.06
N LYS A 528 -7.26 70.97 11.15
CA LYS A 528 -8.09 70.25 10.15
C LYS A 528 -8.60 70.95 8.86
N ILE A 529 -8.02 70.60 7.70
CA ILE A 529 -8.61 69.64 6.71
C ILE A 529 -7.82 69.67 5.37
N ASP A 530 -7.53 68.49 4.82
CA ASP A 530 -6.90 68.32 3.51
C ASP A 530 -7.77 68.74 2.33
N ARG A 531 -7.24 69.62 1.47
CA ARG A 531 -7.64 69.74 0.06
C ARG A 531 -6.47 70.14 -0.84
N LYS A 532 -5.73 69.18 -1.39
CA LYS A 532 -4.93 69.39 -2.61
C LYS A 532 -4.79 68.12 -3.47
N LYS A 533 -5.50 68.15 -4.60
CA LYS A 533 -5.23 67.50 -5.90
C LYS A 533 -4.54 66.12 -5.88
N ALA A 534 -5.31 65.08 -6.18
CA ALA A 534 -4.78 63.76 -6.53
C ALA A 534 -3.86 63.83 -7.76
N ASN A 535 -2.77 63.04 -7.74
CA ASN A 535 -1.78 62.99 -8.80
C ASN A 535 -2.20 62.03 -9.93
N THR A 536 -2.39 62.56 -11.15
CA THR A 536 -2.77 61.79 -12.35
C THR A 536 -1.74 60.72 -12.75
N GLN A 537 -0.51 60.83 -12.25
CA GLN A 537 0.57 59.86 -12.51
C GLN A 537 0.38 58.54 -11.74
N ASP A 538 -0.19 58.58 -10.53
CA ASP A 538 -0.37 57.40 -9.69
C ASP A 538 -1.51 56.50 -10.17
N LEU A 539 -2.55 57.08 -10.79
CA LEU A 539 -3.62 56.30 -11.42
C LEU A 539 -3.06 55.41 -12.55
N ARG A 540 -2.19 55.97 -13.40
CA ARG A 540 -1.54 55.24 -14.50
C ARG A 540 -0.53 54.19 -14.03
N LYS A 541 0.06 54.36 -12.84
CA LYS A 541 0.82 53.29 -12.16
C LYS A 541 -0.11 52.16 -11.75
N LYS A 542 -1.19 52.48 -11.00
CA LYS A 542 -2.15 51.49 -10.52
C LYS A 542 -2.93 50.77 -11.63
N GLU A 543 -3.17 51.39 -12.78
CA GLU A 543 -3.74 50.69 -13.94
C GLU A 543 -2.78 49.65 -14.54
N LYS A 544 -1.48 49.96 -14.66
CA LYS A 544 -0.47 48.99 -15.12
C LYS A 544 -0.30 47.85 -14.11
N GLU A 545 -0.30 48.18 -12.82
CA GLU A 545 -0.18 47.24 -11.72
C GLU A 545 -1.42 46.33 -11.61
N ASN A 546 -2.63 46.88 -11.78
CA ASN A 546 -3.86 46.10 -11.84
C ASN A 546 -3.91 45.17 -13.06
N ARG A 547 -3.51 45.63 -14.24
CA ARG A 547 -3.37 44.76 -15.43
C ARG A 547 -2.33 43.66 -15.23
N LYS A 548 -1.21 43.94 -14.56
CA LYS A 548 -0.20 42.93 -14.20
C LYS A 548 -0.79 41.88 -13.24
N LEU A 549 -1.46 42.31 -12.17
CA LEU A 549 -2.12 41.43 -11.21
C LEU A 549 -3.28 40.62 -11.84
N GLN A 550 -4.01 41.18 -12.81
CA GLN A 550 -5.00 40.42 -13.59
C GLN A 550 -4.35 39.36 -14.48
N LEU A 551 -3.20 39.67 -15.10
CA LEU A 551 -2.46 38.71 -15.91
C LEU A 551 -1.90 37.56 -15.04
N GLU A 552 -1.35 37.90 -13.88
CA GLU A 552 -0.84 36.94 -12.87
C GLU A 552 -1.99 36.07 -12.31
N LEU A 553 -3.13 36.67 -11.97
CA LEU A 553 -4.33 35.94 -11.53
C LEU A 553 -4.87 34.98 -12.62
N ASN A 554 -4.82 35.38 -13.89
CA ASN A 554 -5.21 34.50 -14.99
C ASN A 554 -4.19 33.36 -15.20
N GLN A 555 -2.89 33.64 -15.09
CA GLN A 555 -1.86 32.58 -15.14
C GLN A 555 -1.98 31.58 -13.99
N GLU A 556 -2.30 32.02 -12.76
CA GLU A 556 -2.55 31.08 -11.64
C GLU A 556 -3.84 30.29 -11.83
N ARG A 557 -4.91 30.88 -12.39
CA ARG A 557 -6.12 30.14 -12.79
C ARG A 557 -5.83 29.09 -13.86
N GLU A 558 -4.98 29.42 -14.83
CA GLU A 558 -4.60 28.53 -15.94
C GLU A 558 -3.70 27.38 -15.46
N LYS A 559 -2.72 27.66 -14.58
CA LYS A 559 -1.94 26.64 -13.85
C LYS A 559 -2.84 25.73 -12.99
N PHE A 560 -3.78 26.30 -12.25
CA PHE A 560 -4.72 25.52 -11.44
C PHE A 560 -5.60 24.62 -12.30
N ASN A 561 -6.12 25.12 -13.42
CA ASN A 561 -6.87 24.30 -14.38
C ASN A 561 -6.01 23.18 -14.97
N GLN A 562 -4.74 23.44 -15.32
CA GLN A 562 -3.80 22.41 -15.79
C GLN A 562 -3.52 21.35 -14.70
N MET A 563 -3.38 21.77 -13.44
CA MET A 563 -3.21 20.87 -12.29
C MET A 563 -4.46 20.00 -12.06
N VAL A 564 -5.66 20.58 -12.14
CA VAL A 564 -6.94 19.83 -12.05
C VAL A 564 -7.08 18.84 -13.20
N VAL A 565 -6.75 19.22 -14.44
CA VAL A 565 -6.77 18.29 -15.59
C VAL A 565 -5.72 17.19 -15.44
N LYS A 566 -4.52 17.51 -14.93
CA LYS A 566 -3.47 16.52 -14.65
C LYS A 566 -3.93 15.51 -13.60
N HIS A 567 -4.45 15.96 -12.46
CA HIS A 567 -4.96 15.07 -11.42
C HIS A 567 -6.21 14.29 -11.85
N GLN A 568 -7.10 14.86 -12.67
CA GLN A 568 -8.22 14.13 -13.24
C GLN A 568 -7.75 13.04 -14.24
N LYS A 569 -6.69 13.30 -15.00
CA LYS A 569 -6.06 12.25 -15.84
C LYS A 569 -5.40 11.18 -14.97
N GLU A 570 -4.63 11.56 -13.96
CA GLU A 570 -3.98 10.61 -13.03
C GLU A 570 -5.00 9.73 -12.32
N LEU A 571 -6.15 10.28 -11.89
CA LEU A 571 -7.25 9.49 -11.33
C LEU A 571 -7.83 8.51 -12.37
N ASN A 572 -8.01 8.91 -13.62
CA ASN A 572 -8.50 8.02 -14.68
C ASN A 572 -7.49 6.93 -15.05
N ASP A 573 -6.20 7.27 -15.12
CA ASP A 573 -5.10 6.33 -15.41
C ASP A 573 -4.98 5.30 -14.26
N MET A 574 -5.05 5.73 -13.00
CA MET A 574 -5.09 4.85 -11.82
C MET A 574 -6.37 3.99 -11.76
N GLN A 575 -7.52 4.53 -12.18
CA GLN A 575 -8.79 3.79 -12.28
C GLN A 575 -8.70 2.68 -13.34
N ALA A 576 -8.00 2.92 -14.46
CA ALA A 576 -7.74 1.91 -15.48
C ALA A 576 -6.80 0.80 -14.97
N GLN A 577 -5.67 1.18 -14.37
CA GLN A 577 -4.74 0.22 -13.75
C GLN A 577 -5.42 -0.66 -12.68
N LEU A 578 -6.32 -0.09 -11.86
CA LEU A 578 -7.09 -0.86 -10.89
C LEU A 578 -8.02 -1.90 -11.55
N VAL A 579 -8.56 -1.61 -12.74
CA VAL A 579 -9.38 -2.57 -13.50
C VAL A 579 -8.50 -3.67 -14.12
N GLU A 580 -7.35 -3.31 -14.69
CA GLU A 580 -6.37 -4.26 -15.25
C GLU A 580 -5.80 -5.21 -14.19
N GLU A 581 -5.45 -4.72 -13.01
CA GLU A 581 -5.06 -5.54 -11.85
C GLU A 581 -6.23 -6.40 -11.34
N CYS A 582 -7.48 -5.90 -11.38
CA CYS A 582 -8.65 -6.69 -10.98
C CYS A 582 -8.95 -7.84 -11.95
N THR A 583 -8.80 -7.65 -13.27
CA THR A 583 -8.96 -8.73 -14.24
C THR A 583 -7.81 -9.73 -14.13
N HIS A 584 -6.55 -9.26 -14.07
CA HIS A 584 -5.39 -10.15 -13.94
C HIS A 584 -5.44 -11.00 -12.66
N ARG A 585 -5.80 -10.40 -11.51
CA ARG A 585 -6.00 -11.13 -10.24
C ARG A 585 -7.12 -12.18 -10.34
N ASN A 586 -8.20 -11.88 -11.06
CA ASN A 586 -9.28 -12.84 -11.31
C ASN A 586 -8.80 -14.00 -12.22
N GLU A 587 -8.02 -13.72 -13.26
CA GLU A 587 -7.42 -14.77 -14.11
C GLU A 587 -6.48 -15.69 -13.32
N LEU A 588 -5.59 -15.12 -12.50
CA LEU A 588 -4.69 -15.91 -11.65
C LEU A 588 -5.45 -16.76 -10.63
N GLN A 589 -6.53 -16.22 -10.03
CA GLN A 589 -7.41 -16.97 -9.12
C GLN A 589 -8.11 -18.14 -9.84
N MET A 590 -8.49 -17.96 -11.11
CA MET A 590 -9.09 -19.01 -11.94
C MET A 590 -8.08 -20.07 -12.39
N GLN A 591 -6.84 -19.67 -12.75
CA GLN A 591 -5.74 -20.60 -13.03
C GLN A 591 -5.36 -21.44 -11.80
N LEU A 592 -5.30 -20.80 -10.62
CA LEU A 592 -5.03 -21.47 -9.35
C LEU A 592 -6.08 -22.55 -9.06
N ALA A 593 -7.38 -22.24 -9.25
CA ALA A 593 -8.46 -23.23 -9.07
C ALA A 593 -8.35 -24.44 -10.04
N SER A 594 -7.82 -24.24 -11.25
CA SER A 594 -7.46 -25.36 -12.15
C SER A 594 -6.30 -26.17 -11.60
N LYS A 595 -5.18 -25.53 -11.23
CA LYS A 595 -3.99 -26.23 -10.71
C LYS A 595 -4.27 -26.95 -9.39
N GLU A 596 -5.16 -26.44 -8.54
CA GLU A 596 -5.68 -27.17 -7.37
C GLU A 596 -6.37 -28.49 -7.77
N SER A 597 -7.20 -28.50 -8.80
CA SER A 597 -7.83 -29.74 -9.28
C SER A 597 -6.83 -30.73 -9.90
N ASP A 598 -5.78 -30.23 -10.53
CA ASP A 598 -4.72 -31.08 -11.10
C ASP A 598 -3.85 -31.68 -9.98
N ILE A 599 -3.57 -30.92 -8.91
CA ILE A 599 -2.94 -31.42 -7.68
C ILE A 599 -3.83 -32.46 -6.98
N GLU A 600 -5.16 -32.25 -6.90
CA GLU A 600 -6.09 -33.27 -6.42
C GLU A 600 -6.06 -34.54 -7.27
N GLN A 601 -6.02 -34.42 -8.60
CA GLN A 601 -5.93 -35.58 -9.49
C GLN A 601 -4.60 -36.35 -9.32
N LEU A 602 -3.48 -35.63 -9.16
CA LEU A 602 -2.17 -36.26 -8.92
C LEU A 602 -2.11 -36.94 -7.55
N ARG A 603 -2.70 -36.33 -6.51
CA ARG A 603 -2.82 -36.94 -5.17
C ARG A 603 -3.70 -38.20 -5.18
N ALA A 604 -4.82 -38.19 -5.90
CA ALA A 604 -5.66 -39.38 -6.08
C ALA A 604 -4.91 -40.51 -6.78
N LYS A 605 -4.25 -40.22 -7.91
CA LYS A 605 -3.43 -41.22 -8.64
C LYS A 605 -2.28 -41.79 -7.79
N LEU A 606 -1.66 -40.97 -6.93
CA LEU A 606 -0.64 -41.44 -5.99
C LEU A 606 -1.22 -42.35 -4.89
N LEU A 607 -2.46 -42.10 -4.45
CA LEU A 607 -3.17 -42.96 -3.51
C LEU A 607 -3.48 -44.32 -4.14
N ASP A 608 -4.08 -44.34 -5.34
CA ASP A 608 -4.39 -45.55 -6.11
C ASP A 608 -3.13 -46.41 -6.37
N LEU A 609 -2.00 -45.77 -6.69
CA LEU A 609 -0.71 -46.44 -6.84
C LEU A 609 -0.17 -47.00 -5.52
N SER A 610 -0.41 -46.33 -4.40
CA SER A 610 0.06 -46.81 -3.09
C SER A 610 -0.70 -48.05 -2.59
N ASP A 611 -2.03 -48.07 -2.73
CA ASP A 611 -2.85 -49.25 -2.37
C ASP A 611 -2.50 -50.45 -3.26
N SER A 612 -2.19 -50.20 -4.54
CA SER A 612 -1.72 -51.20 -5.51
C SER A 612 -0.39 -51.89 -5.13
N THR A 613 0.32 -51.42 -4.10
CA THR A 613 1.57 -52.04 -3.62
C THR A 613 1.34 -53.02 -2.45
N SER A 614 0.10 -53.24 -2.00
CA SER A 614 -0.23 -54.09 -0.85
C SER A 614 -0.50 -55.55 -1.22
N VAL A 615 0.49 -56.43 -1.05
CA VAL A 615 0.39 -57.86 -1.43
C VAL A 615 -0.32 -58.68 -0.34
N ALA A 616 -1.64 -58.49 -0.17
CA ALA A 616 -2.42 -59.24 0.82
C ALA A 616 -3.96 -59.33 0.56
N SER A 617 -4.41 -59.96 -0.53
CA SER A 617 -5.67 -60.77 -0.55
C SER A 617 -5.86 -61.57 -1.84
N PHE A 618 -6.57 -62.69 -1.75
CA PHE A 618 -6.94 -63.54 -2.88
C PHE A 618 -8.16 -62.97 -3.63
N PRO A 619 -8.20 -63.01 -4.97
CA PRO A 619 -9.45 -62.86 -5.71
C PRO A 619 -10.30 -64.13 -5.55
N SER A 620 -11.41 -64.04 -4.82
CA SER A 620 -12.51 -65.00 -4.99
C SER A 620 -13.26 -64.66 -6.27
N ALA A 621 -13.51 -65.65 -7.12
CA ALA A 621 -14.28 -65.45 -8.34
C ALA A 621 -15.78 -65.43 -8.02
N ASP A 622 -16.38 -64.26 -8.08
CA ASP A 622 -17.81 -64.07 -8.37
C ASP A 622 -17.96 -62.81 -9.23
N GLU A 623 -19.04 -62.71 -10.02
CA GLU A 623 -19.24 -61.62 -10.97
C GLU A 623 -19.99 -60.42 -10.38
N THR A 624 -19.96 -59.30 -11.12
CA THR A 624 -20.81 -58.09 -11.00
C THR A 624 -20.21 -56.88 -10.27
N ASP A 625 -20.41 -55.73 -10.90
CA ASP A 625 -20.26 -54.33 -10.46
C ASP A 625 -18.82 -53.77 -10.25
N GLY A 626 -18.35 -53.04 -11.26
CA GLY A 626 -17.03 -52.41 -11.30
C GLY A 626 -16.96 -51.09 -10.52
N ASN A 627 -17.05 -51.16 -9.19
CA ASN A 627 -17.07 -50.00 -8.31
C ASN A 627 -15.67 -49.42 -8.02
N LEU A 628 -15.01 -48.84 -9.04
CA LEU A 628 -13.84 -47.98 -8.84
C LEU A 628 -14.21 -46.73 -8.01
N PRO A 629 -13.29 -46.11 -7.24
CA PRO A 629 -13.55 -44.87 -6.51
C PRO A 629 -13.76 -43.65 -7.43
N GLU A 630 -14.94 -43.54 -8.05
CA GLU A 630 -15.31 -42.49 -9.03
C GLU A 630 -15.39 -41.08 -8.39
N SER A 631 -14.21 -40.50 -8.14
CA SER A 631 -14.02 -39.32 -7.27
C SER A 631 -14.02 -37.99 -8.02
N ARG A 632 -13.73 -38.01 -9.32
CA ARG A 632 -13.72 -36.87 -10.26
C ARG A 632 -14.64 -37.20 -11.43
N ILE A 633 -15.67 -36.40 -11.66
CA ILE A 633 -16.42 -36.42 -12.93
C ILE A 633 -15.86 -35.31 -13.83
N GLU A 634 -15.53 -35.67 -15.07
CA GLU A 634 -15.13 -34.73 -16.11
C GLU A 634 -15.69 -35.17 -17.47
N GLY A 635 -15.94 -34.22 -18.36
CA GLY A 635 -16.49 -34.50 -19.68
C GLY A 635 -17.15 -33.29 -20.34
N TRP A 636 -17.73 -33.52 -21.51
CA TRP A 636 -18.32 -32.47 -22.33
C TRP A 636 -19.77 -32.19 -21.95
N LEU A 637 -20.07 -30.94 -21.57
CA LEU A 637 -21.42 -30.42 -21.40
C LEU A 637 -21.64 -29.23 -22.33
N SER A 638 -22.89 -28.78 -22.50
CA SER A 638 -23.17 -27.54 -23.24
C SER A 638 -23.99 -26.55 -22.41
N ILE A 639 -23.57 -25.29 -22.40
CA ILE A 639 -24.24 -24.16 -21.75
C ILE A 639 -25.00 -23.30 -22.77
N PRO A 640 -26.09 -22.59 -22.39
CA PRO A 640 -26.70 -21.58 -23.25
C PRO A 640 -25.71 -20.46 -23.58
N ASN A 641 -25.50 -20.17 -24.87
CA ASN A 641 -24.56 -19.15 -25.31
C ASN A 641 -25.01 -17.72 -24.88
N ARG A 642 -26.32 -17.47 -24.89
CA ARG A 642 -27.02 -16.37 -24.19
C ARG A 642 -28.41 -16.89 -23.76
N GLY A 643 -29.14 -16.17 -22.90
CA GLY A 643 -30.42 -16.59 -22.29
C GLY A 643 -31.62 -16.86 -23.24
N ASN A 644 -31.41 -16.98 -24.55
CA ASN A 644 -32.43 -17.42 -25.51
C ASN A 644 -31.82 -18.52 -26.42
N ILE A 645 -31.92 -19.77 -25.96
CA ILE A 645 -31.34 -20.96 -26.59
C ILE A 645 -31.75 -21.07 -28.08
N LYS A 646 -33.03 -20.83 -28.42
CA LYS A 646 -33.53 -20.87 -29.81
C LYS A 646 -32.95 -19.82 -30.76
N ARG A 647 -32.22 -18.80 -30.27
CA ARG A 647 -31.54 -17.81 -31.12
C ARG A 647 -30.02 -17.95 -31.11
N TYR A 648 -29.42 -18.33 -29.97
CA TYR A 648 -27.96 -18.29 -29.78
C TYR A 648 -27.31 -19.67 -29.61
N GLY A 649 -28.11 -20.73 -29.50
CA GLY A 649 -27.67 -22.12 -29.44
C GLY A 649 -27.03 -22.52 -28.11
N TRP A 650 -26.61 -23.78 -28.08
CA TRP A 650 -25.79 -24.39 -27.03
C TRP A 650 -24.31 -24.23 -27.38
N LYS A 651 -23.52 -23.66 -26.46
CA LYS A 651 -22.05 -23.64 -26.54
C LYS A 651 -21.50 -24.84 -25.77
N LYS A 652 -20.83 -25.75 -26.49
CA LYS A 652 -20.14 -26.90 -25.91
C LYS A 652 -18.91 -26.42 -25.10
N GLN A 653 -18.67 -27.02 -23.94
CA GLN A 653 -17.52 -26.75 -23.06
C GLN A 653 -17.07 -28.04 -22.37
N TYR A 654 -15.76 -28.14 -22.08
CA TYR A 654 -15.22 -29.23 -21.29
C TYR A 654 -15.33 -28.88 -19.81
N VAL A 655 -15.93 -29.76 -19.00
CA VAL A 655 -16.24 -29.49 -17.59
C VAL A 655 -15.51 -30.49 -16.68
N VAL A 656 -14.92 -29.99 -15.60
CA VAL A 656 -14.20 -30.78 -14.59
C VAL A 656 -14.73 -30.44 -13.20
N VAL A 657 -15.06 -31.45 -12.39
CA VAL A 657 -15.50 -31.26 -10.99
C VAL A 657 -14.37 -31.69 -10.05
N SER A 658 -13.85 -30.74 -9.27
CA SER A 658 -12.87 -30.98 -8.19
C SER A 658 -13.57 -31.30 -6.86
N SER A 659 -12.84 -31.33 -5.74
CA SER A 659 -13.46 -31.44 -4.41
C SER A 659 -14.30 -30.22 -4.02
N LYS A 660 -13.93 -29.02 -4.53
CA LYS A 660 -14.49 -27.71 -4.12
C LYS A 660 -15.04 -26.85 -5.25
N LYS A 661 -14.67 -27.11 -6.51
CA LYS A 661 -14.94 -26.23 -7.66
C LYS A 661 -15.47 -27.03 -8.86
N ILE A 662 -16.26 -26.38 -9.71
CA ILE A 662 -16.60 -26.84 -11.06
C ILE A 662 -15.90 -25.91 -12.05
N LEU A 663 -15.05 -26.45 -12.91
CA LEU A 663 -14.18 -25.74 -13.85
C LEU A 663 -14.70 -25.96 -15.28
N PHE A 664 -14.84 -24.89 -16.07
CA PHE A 664 -15.38 -24.93 -17.43
C PHE A 664 -14.36 -24.35 -18.43
N TYR A 665 -13.86 -25.17 -19.33
CA TYR A 665 -12.90 -24.82 -20.38
C TYR A 665 -13.63 -24.72 -21.72
N ASN A 666 -13.18 -23.86 -22.65
CA ASN A 666 -13.81 -23.80 -23.97
C ASN A 666 -13.52 -25.07 -24.78
N ASP A 667 -12.31 -25.59 -24.65
CA ASP A 667 -11.79 -26.78 -25.30
C ASP A 667 -10.77 -27.51 -24.39
N GLU A 668 -10.11 -28.53 -24.91
CA GLU A 668 -9.13 -29.33 -24.17
C GLU A 668 -7.73 -28.65 -24.11
N GLN A 669 -7.44 -27.67 -24.98
CA GLN A 669 -6.20 -26.89 -24.93
C GLN A 669 -6.23 -25.85 -23.80
N ASP A 670 -7.40 -25.22 -23.57
CA ASP A 670 -7.68 -24.45 -22.35
C ASP A 670 -7.47 -25.30 -21.08
N LYS A 671 -7.82 -26.60 -21.10
CA LYS A 671 -7.60 -27.51 -19.96
C LYS A 671 -6.11 -27.73 -19.70
N GLU A 672 -5.32 -28.04 -20.73
CA GLU A 672 -3.86 -28.23 -20.62
C GLU A 672 -3.13 -26.97 -20.14
N GLN A 673 -3.57 -25.79 -20.60
CA GLN A 673 -3.04 -24.49 -20.16
C GLN A 673 -3.56 -24.05 -18.78
N SER A 674 -4.46 -24.83 -18.16
CA SER A 674 -5.15 -24.49 -16.91
C SER A 674 -5.86 -23.14 -16.96
N ASN A 675 -6.53 -22.88 -18.09
CA ASN A 675 -7.16 -21.62 -18.47
C ASN A 675 -8.70 -21.76 -18.50
N PRO A 676 -9.39 -21.96 -17.35
CA PRO A 676 -10.84 -22.09 -17.36
C PRO A 676 -11.51 -20.76 -17.75
N SER A 677 -12.56 -20.86 -18.56
CA SER A 677 -13.44 -19.75 -18.94
C SER A 677 -14.42 -19.36 -17.82
N MET A 678 -14.76 -20.32 -16.95
CA MET A 678 -15.63 -20.13 -15.80
C MET A 678 -15.25 -21.11 -14.68
N VAL A 679 -15.39 -20.66 -13.43
CA VAL A 679 -15.28 -21.46 -12.21
C VAL A 679 -16.51 -21.23 -11.36
N LEU A 680 -17.12 -22.31 -10.84
CA LEU A 680 -18.20 -22.25 -9.85
C LEU A 680 -17.77 -22.91 -8.54
N ASP A 681 -18.19 -22.34 -7.42
CA ASP A 681 -17.91 -22.87 -6.08
C ASP A 681 -18.95 -23.91 -5.64
N ILE A 682 -18.50 -25.12 -5.30
CA ILE A 682 -19.38 -26.23 -4.86
C ILE A 682 -20.09 -25.87 -3.54
N ASP A 683 -19.39 -25.18 -2.63
CA ASP A 683 -19.94 -24.67 -1.37
C ASP A 683 -20.98 -23.54 -1.55
N LYS A 684 -21.16 -23.05 -2.78
CA LYS A 684 -22.14 -22.02 -3.17
C LYS A 684 -23.27 -22.57 -4.04
N LEU A 685 -23.31 -23.88 -4.29
CA LEU A 685 -24.43 -24.57 -4.96
C LEU A 685 -25.64 -24.65 -4.01
N PHE A 686 -26.79 -24.16 -4.44
CA PHE A 686 -28.05 -24.29 -3.71
C PHE A 686 -28.80 -25.58 -4.07
N HIS A 687 -28.84 -25.94 -5.36
CA HIS A 687 -29.34 -27.24 -5.82
C HIS A 687 -28.83 -27.60 -7.22
N VAL A 688 -28.87 -28.90 -7.54
CA VAL A 688 -28.74 -29.43 -8.89
C VAL A 688 -29.92 -30.38 -9.15
N ARG A 689 -30.63 -30.23 -10.27
CA ARG A 689 -31.82 -31.04 -10.59
C ARG A 689 -32.05 -31.24 -12.09
N PRO A 690 -32.73 -32.30 -12.51
CA PRO A 690 -33.35 -32.38 -13.84
C PRO A 690 -34.31 -31.21 -14.09
N VAL A 691 -34.39 -30.74 -15.33
CA VAL A 691 -35.40 -29.76 -15.74
C VAL A 691 -36.71 -30.42 -16.16
N THR A 692 -37.77 -29.63 -16.14
CA THR A 692 -39.10 -29.97 -16.65
C THR A 692 -39.44 -29.11 -17.86
N GLN A 693 -40.49 -29.48 -18.58
CA GLN A 693 -41.04 -28.70 -19.71
C GLN A 693 -41.37 -27.23 -19.34
N GLY A 694 -41.67 -26.94 -18.07
CA GLY A 694 -41.94 -25.59 -17.58
C GLY A 694 -40.68 -24.75 -17.37
N ASP A 695 -39.55 -25.38 -17.03
CA ASP A 695 -38.26 -24.69 -16.84
C ASP A 695 -37.65 -24.29 -18.19
N VAL A 696 -37.81 -25.13 -19.21
CA VAL A 696 -37.19 -24.97 -20.54
C VAL A 696 -38.23 -24.98 -21.67
N TYR A 697 -39.26 -24.14 -21.57
CA TYR A 697 -40.40 -24.06 -22.51
C TYR A 697 -40.06 -23.77 -23.99
N ARG A 698 -38.79 -23.54 -24.33
CA ARG A 698 -38.29 -23.36 -25.71
C ARG A 698 -37.32 -24.46 -26.17
N ALA A 699 -36.91 -25.39 -25.32
CA ALA A 699 -36.10 -26.55 -25.73
C ALA A 699 -36.96 -27.55 -26.50
N GLU A 700 -36.32 -28.43 -27.27
CA GLU A 700 -37.01 -29.49 -28.00
C GLU A 700 -37.26 -30.70 -27.10
N THR A 701 -38.37 -31.41 -27.30
CA THR A 701 -38.82 -32.49 -26.39
C THR A 701 -37.79 -33.61 -26.21
N GLU A 702 -36.91 -33.82 -27.21
CA GLU A 702 -35.80 -34.78 -27.18
C GLU A 702 -34.54 -34.27 -26.45
N GLU A 703 -34.39 -32.95 -26.27
CA GLU A 703 -33.32 -32.36 -25.47
C GLU A 703 -33.66 -32.35 -23.97
N ILE A 704 -34.93 -32.11 -23.61
CA ILE A 704 -35.36 -31.89 -22.22
C ILE A 704 -34.89 -32.99 -21.24
N PRO A 705 -34.97 -34.31 -21.56
CA PRO A 705 -34.45 -35.36 -20.67
C PRO A 705 -32.92 -35.33 -20.44
N LYS A 706 -32.19 -34.63 -21.30
CA LYS A 706 -30.72 -34.49 -21.26
C LYS A 706 -30.27 -33.19 -20.58
N ILE A 707 -31.19 -32.29 -20.24
CA ILE A 707 -30.89 -31.00 -19.61
C ILE A 707 -31.03 -31.11 -18.08
N PHE A 708 -30.17 -30.42 -17.34
CA PHE A 708 -30.30 -30.19 -15.90
C PHE A 708 -30.03 -28.72 -15.55
N GLN A 709 -30.57 -28.28 -14.41
CA GLN A 709 -30.37 -26.92 -13.86
C GLN A 709 -29.48 -27.00 -12.63
N ILE A 710 -28.51 -26.10 -12.55
CA ILE A 710 -27.77 -25.77 -11.34
C ILE A 710 -28.27 -24.40 -10.86
N LEU A 711 -28.55 -24.26 -9.55
CA LEU A 711 -28.78 -22.97 -8.89
C LEU A 711 -27.65 -22.72 -7.89
N TYR A 712 -27.06 -21.52 -7.91
CA TYR A 712 -25.86 -21.18 -7.13
C TYR A 712 -25.84 -19.69 -6.75
N ALA A 713 -24.98 -19.31 -5.79
CA ALA A 713 -24.79 -17.92 -5.41
C ALA A 713 -23.92 -17.16 -6.43
N ASN A 714 -24.33 -15.94 -6.82
CA ASN A 714 -23.65 -15.03 -7.73
C ASN A 714 -22.20 -14.69 -7.30
N GLU A 715 -21.93 -14.71 -5.99
CA GLU A 715 -20.58 -14.56 -5.41
C GLU A 715 -19.68 -15.81 -5.60
N GLY A 716 -20.26 -16.95 -5.98
CA GLY A 716 -19.58 -18.21 -6.23
C GLY A 716 -19.35 -18.49 -7.72
N GLU A 717 -19.36 -17.47 -8.58
CA GLU A 717 -19.03 -17.56 -10.00
C GLU A 717 -17.88 -16.62 -10.34
N SER A 718 -16.79 -17.18 -10.86
CA SER A 718 -15.72 -16.43 -11.54
C SER A 718 -15.80 -16.74 -13.04
N ARG A 719 -15.71 -15.71 -13.89
CA ARG A 719 -15.63 -15.85 -15.35
C ARG A 719 -14.47 -15.04 -15.91
N LYS A 720 -13.93 -15.50 -17.03
CA LYS A 720 -13.20 -14.66 -17.97
C LYS A 720 -14.20 -13.93 -18.86
N ASP A 721 -14.17 -12.62 -18.78
CA ASP A 721 -14.94 -11.63 -19.54
C ASP A 721 -16.17 -12.13 -20.32
N VAL A 722 -17.33 -11.99 -19.69
CA VAL A 722 -18.45 -11.41 -20.44
C VAL A 722 -18.32 -9.90 -20.31
N GLU A 723 -18.51 -9.20 -21.42
CA GLU A 723 -18.66 -7.75 -21.51
C GLU A 723 -19.33 -7.19 -20.23
N MET A 724 -18.67 -6.26 -19.54
CA MET A 724 -19.42 -5.35 -18.66
C MET A 724 -20.28 -4.49 -19.59
N GLU A 725 -21.49 -4.98 -19.89
CA GLU A 725 -22.63 -4.22 -20.43
C GLU A 725 -22.56 -2.84 -19.78
N PRO A 726 -22.15 -1.80 -20.52
CA PRO A 726 -21.53 -0.62 -19.92
C PRO A 726 -22.60 0.08 -19.09
N VAL A 727 -22.52 -0.10 -17.76
CA VAL A 727 -23.65 0.05 -16.82
C VAL A 727 -24.41 1.31 -17.17
N GLN A 728 -25.54 1.14 -17.87
CA GLN A 728 -26.22 2.22 -18.57
C GLN A 728 -26.52 3.31 -17.57
N GLN A 729 -25.79 4.44 -17.66
CA GLN A 729 -25.46 5.31 -16.53
C GLN A 729 -26.67 5.51 -15.61
N ALA A 730 -26.69 4.74 -14.51
CA ALA A 730 -27.94 4.36 -13.86
C ALA A 730 -28.82 5.58 -13.60
N GLU A 731 -29.97 5.63 -14.28
CA GLU A 731 -30.80 6.83 -14.36
C GLU A 731 -31.04 7.39 -12.95
N LYS A 732 -30.87 8.71 -12.78
CA LYS A 732 -30.77 9.41 -11.48
C LYS A 732 -31.84 9.00 -10.48
N THR A 733 -31.56 7.93 -9.75
CA THR A 733 -32.49 7.26 -8.85
C THR A 733 -32.10 7.68 -7.44
N ASN A 734 -32.91 8.56 -6.85
CA ASN A 734 -32.62 9.20 -5.57
C ASN A 734 -32.81 8.21 -4.40
N PHE A 735 -31.86 7.30 -4.20
CA PHE A 735 -31.77 6.48 -2.99
C PHE A 735 -30.47 6.73 -2.22
N GLN A 736 -30.54 6.60 -0.89
CA GLN A 736 -29.43 6.82 0.03
C GLN A 736 -29.12 5.54 0.80
N ASN A 737 -27.85 5.11 0.81
CA ASN A 737 -27.43 3.85 1.43
C ASN A 737 -26.90 4.07 2.85
N HIS A 738 -27.47 3.35 3.84
CA HIS A 738 -27.03 3.43 5.24
C HIS A 738 -27.35 2.14 6.02
N LYS A 739 -26.38 1.56 6.73
CA LYS A 739 -26.52 0.31 7.53
C LYS A 739 -27.29 -0.83 6.82
N GLY A 740 -27.06 -1.01 5.52
CA GLY A 740 -27.71 -2.03 4.68
C GLY A 740 -29.10 -1.67 4.13
N HIS A 741 -29.61 -0.48 4.43
CA HIS A 741 -30.86 0.05 3.88
C HIS A 741 -30.61 0.85 2.60
N GLU A 742 -31.43 0.63 1.56
CA GLU A 742 -31.61 1.55 0.43
C GLU A 742 -32.83 2.45 0.72
N PHE A 743 -32.60 3.68 1.19
CA PHE A 743 -33.66 4.63 1.56
C PHE A 743 -34.11 5.51 0.39
N ILE A 744 -35.41 5.55 0.10
CA ILE A 744 -36.04 6.44 -0.88
C ILE A 744 -36.84 7.57 -0.20
N PRO A 745 -36.73 8.84 -0.63
CA PRO A 745 -37.57 9.94 -0.14
C PRO A 745 -39.06 9.69 -0.37
N THR A 746 -39.85 9.76 0.70
CA THR A 746 -41.29 9.44 0.73
C THR A 746 -42.05 10.46 1.58
N LEU A 747 -43.32 10.73 1.27
CA LEU A 747 -44.17 11.69 1.99
C LEU A 747 -45.48 11.03 2.43
N TYR A 748 -45.77 11.06 3.73
CA TYR A 748 -46.93 10.36 4.31
C TYR A 748 -48.08 11.32 4.62
N HIS A 749 -49.11 11.36 3.78
CA HIS A 749 -50.32 12.14 4.08
C HIS A 749 -51.29 11.41 5.03
N PHE A 750 -51.01 10.14 5.35
CA PHE A 750 -51.80 9.25 6.21
C PHE A 750 -50.95 8.70 7.39
N PRO A 751 -51.57 8.24 8.50
CA PRO A 751 -50.87 7.79 9.70
C PRO A 751 -49.69 6.85 9.49
N ALA A 752 -48.49 7.35 9.74
CA ALA A 752 -47.22 6.62 9.74
C ALA A 752 -46.25 7.23 10.76
N ASN A 753 -45.50 6.40 11.50
CA ASN A 753 -44.58 6.85 12.56
C ASN A 753 -43.13 6.46 12.23
N CYS A 754 -42.19 7.24 12.75
CA CYS A 754 -40.76 7.03 12.59
C CYS A 754 -40.26 5.90 13.49
N GLU A 755 -39.62 4.90 12.93
CA GLU A 755 -39.12 3.75 13.69
C GLU A 755 -37.87 4.08 14.52
N ALA A 756 -37.17 5.17 14.19
CA ALA A 756 -35.99 5.63 14.95
C ALA A 756 -36.33 6.52 16.16
N CYS A 757 -37.50 7.17 16.20
CA CYS A 757 -37.87 8.08 17.31
C CYS A 757 -39.36 8.07 17.72
N ALA A 758 -40.16 7.14 17.21
CA ALA A 758 -41.62 6.99 17.40
C ALA A 758 -42.52 8.18 17.00
N LYS A 759 -41.95 9.35 16.65
CA LYS A 759 -42.72 10.56 16.25
C LYS A 759 -43.45 10.35 14.92
N PRO A 760 -44.56 11.07 14.67
CA PRO A 760 -45.24 11.06 13.36
C PRO A 760 -44.31 11.42 12.19
N LEU A 761 -44.37 10.61 11.11
CA LEU A 761 -43.86 10.93 9.79
C LEU A 761 -44.91 11.60 8.89
N TRP A 762 -46.11 11.83 9.42
CA TRP A 762 -47.29 12.17 8.64
C TRP A 762 -47.94 13.50 9.02
N HIS A 763 -48.55 14.15 8.04
CA HIS A 763 -49.44 15.29 8.22
C HIS A 763 -50.27 15.49 6.95
N VAL A 764 -51.58 15.76 7.09
CA VAL A 764 -52.54 15.80 5.97
C VAL A 764 -52.11 16.76 4.84
N PHE A 765 -51.65 17.97 5.18
CA PHE A 765 -51.32 19.00 4.18
C PHE A 765 -49.82 19.16 3.85
N LYS A 766 -48.93 18.76 4.75
CA LYS A 766 -47.48 19.05 4.66
C LYS A 766 -46.68 18.09 5.55
N PRO A 767 -46.54 16.82 5.17
CA PRO A 767 -45.82 15.84 5.97
C PRO A 767 -44.33 16.20 6.13
N PRO A 768 -43.71 15.85 7.27
CA PRO A 768 -42.29 16.04 7.46
C PRO A 768 -41.47 15.17 6.50
N PRO A 769 -40.24 15.58 6.10
CA PRO A 769 -39.40 14.81 5.20
C PRO A 769 -39.08 13.41 5.76
N ALA A 770 -39.53 12.37 5.05
CA ALA A 770 -39.33 10.99 5.45
C ALA A 770 -38.56 10.19 4.38
N LEU A 771 -37.97 9.09 4.85
CA LEU A 771 -37.30 8.07 4.06
C LEU A 771 -38.00 6.73 4.32
N GLU A 772 -38.17 5.91 3.28
CA GLU A 772 -38.61 4.53 3.39
C GLU A 772 -37.54 3.61 2.79
N CYS A 773 -37.15 2.53 3.47
CA CYS A 773 -36.24 1.57 2.88
C CYS A 773 -36.97 0.67 1.87
N ARG A 774 -36.57 0.66 0.58
CA ARG A 774 -37.26 -0.19 -0.43
C ARG A 774 -37.14 -1.71 -0.17
N ARG A 775 -36.19 -2.14 0.68
CA ARG A 775 -35.92 -3.56 0.98
C ARG A 775 -36.73 -4.10 2.16
N CYS A 776 -36.96 -3.28 3.18
CA CYS A 776 -37.60 -3.71 4.43
C CYS A 776 -38.74 -2.80 4.90
N HIS A 777 -39.09 -1.77 4.13
CA HIS A 777 -40.13 -0.77 4.41
C HIS A 777 -39.98 0.01 5.71
N VAL A 778 -38.80 -0.04 6.35
CA VAL A 778 -38.45 0.75 7.54
C VAL A 778 -38.55 2.26 7.24
N LYS A 779 -39.28 2.99 8.08
CA LYS A 779 -39.66 4.40 7.88
C LYS A 779 -38.98 5.30 8.90
N CYS A 780 -38.25 6.31 8.45
CA CYS A 780 -37.57 7.26 9.34
C CYS A 780 -37.65 8.71 8.84
N HIS A 781 -37.47 9.68 9.74
CA HIS A 781 -37.27 11.09 9.34
C HIS A 781 -35.92 11.23 8.65
N ARG A 782 -35.87 12.00 7.55
CA ARG A 782 -34.64 12.28 6.82
C ARG A 782 -33.54 12.89 7.71
N ASP A 783 -33.95 13.74 8.67
CA ASP A 783 -33.09 14.32 9.70
C ASP A 783 -32.16 13.31 10.38
N HIS A 784 -32.61 12.10 10.70
CA HIS A 784 -31.78 11.10 11.39
C HIS A 784 -30.60 10.65 10.51
N LEU A 785 -30.81 10.60 9.19
CA LEU A 785 -29.77 10.25 8.21
C LEU A 785 -28.80 11.42 8.02
N ASP A 786 -29.35 12.61 7.73
CA ASP A 786 -28.57 13.81 7.41
C ASP A 786 -27.74 14.30 8.62
N LYS A 787 -28.18 14.04 9.86
CA LYS A 787 -27.43 14.33 11.11
C LYS A 787 -26.54 13.18 11.60
N LYS A 788 -26.57 12.01 10.94
CA LYS A 788 -25.89 10.76 11.38
C LYS A 788 -26.27 10.34 12.82
N GLU A 789 -27.54 10.47 13.19
CA GLU A 789 -28.03 10.01 14.49
C GLU A 789 -28.10 8.47 14.50
N ASP A 790 -27.41 7.82 15.44
CA ASP A 790 -27.16 6.37 15.39
C ASP A 790 -28.39 5.47 15.71
N LEU A 791 -29.57 6.08 15.74
CA LEU A 791 -30.88 5.52 16.12
C LEU A 791 -31.47 4.51 15.10
N ILE A 792 -30.96 4.47 13.88
CA ILE A 792 -31.42 3.53 12.84
C ILE A 792 -30.74 2.17 13.06
N SER A 793 -31.53 1.12 13.32
CA SER A 793 -31.04 -0.26 13.40
C SER A 793 -30.69 -0.83 12.01
N PRO A 794 -29.71 -1.75 11.88
CA PRO A 794 -29.33 -2.35 10.60
C PRO A 794 -30.49 -3.04 9.85
N CYS A 795 -30.40 -3.09 8.52
CA CYS A 795 -31.44 -3.65 7.67
C CYS A 795 -31.62 -5.16 7.90
N LYS A 796 -32.77 -5.53 8.47
CA LYS A 796 -33.17 -6.94 8.70
C LYS A 796 -33.48 -7.71 7.41
N VAL A 797 -33.55 -7.02 6.27
CA VAL A 797 -33.71 -7.60 4.93
C VAL A 797 -32.45 -7.33 4.11
N SER A 798 -31.29 -7.73 4.67
CA SER A 798 -30.06 -7.95 3.92
C SER A 798 -30.10 -9.28 3.15
N TYR A 799 -31.27 -9.62 2.58
CA TYR A 799 -31.49 -10.85 1.81
C TYR A 799 -31.63 -10.49 0.33
N ASP A 800 -30.59 -10.81 -0.43
CA ASP A 800 -30.48 -10.45 -1.83
C ASP A 800 -31.05 -11.57 -2.70
N VAL A 801 -32.32 -11.47 -3.08
CA VAL A 801 -32.97 -12.40 -4.02
C VAL A 801 -32.35 -12.33 -5.43
N THR A 802 -31.66 -11.24 -5.76
CA THR A 802 -30.86 -11.08 -6.97
C THR A 802 -29.45 -11.71 -6.87
N SER A 803 -29.08 -12.30 -5.72
CA SER A 803 -27.80 -13.01 -5.55
C SER A 803 -27.81 -14.49 -5.92
N ALA A 804 -28.94 -15.07 -6.35
CA ALA A 804 -28.99 -16.44 -6.85
C ALA A 804 -29.05 -16.45 -8.38
N ARG A 805 -28.12 -17.17 -9.01
CA ARG A 805 -28.11 -17.44 -10.46
C ARG A 805 -28.51 -18.89 -10.72
N ASP A 806 -29.20 -19.11 -11.84
CA ASP A 806 -29.38 -20.44 -12.40
C ASP A 806 -28.62 -20.61 -13.72
N MET A 807 -28.24 -21.85 -14.00
CA MET A 807 -27.58 -22.25 -15.23
C MET A 807 -28.13 -23.58 -15.71
N LEU A 808 -28.45 -23.64 -17.00
CA LEU A 808 -28.85 -24.86 -17.69
C LEU A 808 -27.62 -25.55 -18.28
N LEU A 809 -27.57 -26.86 -18.19
CA LEU A 809 -26.53 -27.71 -18.76
C LEU A 809 -27.16 -28.85 -19.55
N LEU A 810 -26.79 -28.97 -20.82
CA LEU A 810 -27.16 -30.08 -21.70
C LEU A 810 -26.05 -31.13 -21.70
N ALA A 811 -26.39 -32.36 -21.35
CA ALA A 811 -25.53 -33.54 -21.47
C ALA A 811 -25.74 -34.28 -22.79
N CYS A 812 -24.80 -35.17 -23.16
CA CYS A 812 -24.88 -35.95 -24.41
C CYS A 812 -26.06 -36.93 -24.45
N SER A 813 -26.47 -37.47 -23.29
CA SER A 813 -27.58 -38.42 -23.15
C SER A 813 -28.35 -38.20 -21.85
N GLN A 814 -29.50 -38.86 -21.71
CA GLN A 814 -30.27 -38.84 -20.47
C GLN A 814 -29.54 -39.56 -19.32
N ASP A 815 -28.74 -40.59 -19.62
CA ASP A 815 -28.01 -41.34 -18.60
C ASP A 815 -26.74 -40.60 -18.14
N GLU A 816 -26.08 -39.87 -19.04
CA GLU A 816 -25.10 -38.85 -18.67
C GLU A 816 -25.75 -37.79 -17.77
N GLN A 817 -26.92 -37.25 -18.13
CA GLN A 817 -27.62 -36.27 -17.29
C GLN A 817 -27.90 -36.81 -15.88
N LYS A 818 -28.34 -38.07 -15.75
CA LYS A 818 -28.48 -38.74 -14.44
C LYS A 818 -27.15 -38.84 -13.70
N LYS A 819 -26.06 -39.20 -14.39
CA LYS A 819 -24.71 -39.33 -13.80
C LYS A 819 -24.20 -37.98 -13.26
N TRP A 820 -24.27 -36.93 -14.07
CA TRP A 820 -23.89 -35.57 -13.69
C TRP A 820 -24.71 -35.03 -12.52
N VAL A 821 -26.04 -35.15 -12.57
CA VAL A 821 -26.92 -34.76 -11.45
C VAL A 821 -26.57 -35.55 -10.19
N THR A 822 -26.41 -36.87 -10.28
CA THR A 822 -26.16 -37.74 -9.11
C THR A 822 -24.81 -37.45 -8.46
N HIS A 823 -23.74 -37.27 -9.25
CA HIS A 823 -22.42 -36.94 -8.72
C HIS A 823 -22.39 -35.52 -8.12
N LEU A 824 -22.97 -34.53 -8.79
CA LEU A 824 -23.02 -33.16 -8.28
C LEU A 824 -23.86 -33.05 -6.98
N VAL A 825 -25.05 -33.67 -6.92
CA VAL A 825 -25.89 -33.67 -5.71
C VAL A 825 -25.19 -34.35 -4.52
N LYS A 826 -24.36 -35.37 -4.75
CA LYS A 826 -23.53 -35.97 -3.68
C LYS A 826 -22.45 -35.02 -3.13
N LYS A 827 -21.99 -34.03 -3.90
CA LYS A 827 -20.94 -33.07 -3.53
C LYS A 827 -21.48 -31.78 -2.88
N ILE A 828 -22.79 -31.47 -3.01
CA ILE A 828 -23.40 -30.31 -2.33
C ILE A 828 -23.33 -30.51 -0.80
N PRO A 829 -22.88 -29.50 -0.01
CA PRO A 829 -22.89 -29.57 1.44
C PRO A 829 -24.29 -29.83 2.01
N LYS A 830 -24.43 -30.92 2.79
CA LYS A 830 -25.73 -31.34 3.36
C LYS A 830 -26.30 -30.39 4.42
N ASN A 831 -25.46 -29.51 4.97
CA ASN A 831 -25.87 -28.38 5.80
C ASN A 831 -25.59 -27.07 5.03
N PRO A 832 -26.55 -26.14 4.91
CA PRO A 832 -26.23 -24.79 4.45
C PRO A 832 -25.32 -24.08 5.48
N PRO A 833 -24.50 -23.10 5.06
CA PRO A 833 -23.72 -22.29 6.00
C PRO A 833 -24.62 -21.61 7.04
N SER A 834 -24.07 -21.40 8.25
CA SER A 834 -24.80 -21.01 9.46
C SER A 834 -25.38 -19.59 9.43
N GLY A 835 -26.45 -19.42 8.65
CA GLY A 835 -27.28 -18.20 8.55
C GLY A 835 -28.70 -18.45 8.04
N PHE A 836 -28.99 -19.64 7.48
CA PHE A 836 -30.28 -19.98 6.89
C PHE A 836 -31.26 -20.64 7.87
N VAL A 837 -32.00 -19.83 8.64
CA VAL A 837 -33.22 -20.30 9.33
C VAL A 837 -34.39 -20.30 8.34
N ARG A 838 -34.75 -21.49 7.82
CA ARG A 838 -35.77 -21.65 6.76
C ARG A 838 -37.21 -21.56 7.28
N ALA A 839 -37.63 -20.36 7.68
CA ALA A 839 -39.02 -20.07 8.04
C ALA A 839 -39.91 -19.90 6.77
N SER A 840 -40.52 -20.98 6.29
CA SER A 840 -41.49 -20.93 5.19
C SER A 840 -42.91 -20.58 5.69
N PRO A 841 -43.57 -19.52 5.19
CA PRO A 841 -44.85 -19.06 5.74
C PRO A 841 -46.06 -19.74 5.11
N ARG A 842 -46.96 -20.31 5.93
CA ARG A 842 -48.38 -20.51 5.55
C ARG A 842 -49.33 -20.55 6.77
N THR A 843 -50.51 -19.95 6.55
CA THR A 843 -51.78 -20.12 7.28
C THR A 843 -51.86 -19.80 8.79
N LEU A 844 -52.15 -18.53 9.06
CA LEU A 844 -53.37 -18.03 9.74
C LEU A 844 -53.66 -18.32 11.24
N SER A 845 -53.54 -17.24 12.02
CA SER A 845 -54.63 -16.59 12.77
C SER A 845 -55.27 -17.24 14.02
N THR A 846 -55.22 -16.49 15.13
CA THR A 846 -56.16 -16.50 16.30
C THR A 846 -56.22 -17.80 17.13
N ARG A 847 -56.41 -17.80 18.46
CA ARG A 847 -56.93 -16.78 19.39
C ARG A 847 -56.24 -16.88 20.77
N SER A 848 -56.58 -16.00 21.70
CA SER A 848 -55.94 -15.78 23.01
C SER A 848 -56.50 -16.61 24.19
N THR A 849 -55.76 -16.55 25.31
CA THR A 849 -56.14 -16.76 26.73
C THR A 849 -56.40 -18.16 27.30
N ALA A 850 -55.50 -18.55 28.21
CA ALA A 850 -55.71 -19.08 29.57
C ALA A 850 -56.59 -20.33 29.82
N ASN A 851 -55.99 -21.33 30.48
CA ASN A 851 -56.26 -21.52 31.92
C ASN A 851 -55.20 -22.35 32.67
N GLN A 852 -55.34 -22.42 33.99
CA GLN A 852 -54.42 -23.09 34.93
C GLN A 852 -54.72 -24.59 35.12
N SER A 853 -53.79 -25.33 35.73
CA SER A 853 -54.00 -26.20 36.93
C SER A 853 -53.42 -27.63 36.88
N PHE A 854 -52.44 -27.87 37.76
CA PHE A 854 -52.17 -29.05 38.60
C PHE A 854 -52.37 -30.53 38.14
N ARG A 855 -51.32 -31.31 38.46
CA ARG A 855 -51.26 -32.66 39.09
C ARG A 855 -51.14 -33.95 38.25
N LYS A 856 -50.00 -34.62 38.54
CA LYS A 856 -49.78 -36.06 38.83
C LYS A 856 -49.80 -37.11 37.70
N VAL A 857 -48.58 -37.57 37.42
CA VAL A 857 -48.14 -38.97 37.26
C VAL A 857 -49.11 -40.04 37.80
N VAL A 858 -49.40 -41.03 36.96
CA VAL A 858 -49.64 -42.44 37.36
C VAL A 858 -48.88 -43.34 36.37
N LYS A 859 -48.16 -44.36 36.85
CA LYS A 859 -47.59 -45.42 36.01
C LYS A 859 -48.70 -46.38 35.56
N ASN A 860 -48.57 -47.00 34.40
CA ASN A 860 -48.98 -48.40 34.33
C ASN A 860 -48.10 -49.23 33.39
N THR A 861 -47.77 -50.43 33.82
CA THR A 861 -46.95 -51.41 33.09
C THR A 861 -47.80 -52.63 32.77
N SER A 862 -47.91 -52.99 31.50
CA SER A 862 -48.45 -54.28 31.09
C SER A 862 -47.89 -54.66 29.72
N GLY A 863 -46.90 -55.55 29.69
CA GLY A 863 -46.48 -56.24 28.49
C GLY A 863 -46.86 -57.71 28.58
N LYS A 864 -47.32 -58.29 27.46
CA LYS A 864 -47.17 -59.71 27.11
C LYS A 864 -47.72 -59.98 25.71
N THR A 865 -47.00 -60.81 24.95
CA THR A 865 -47.44 -61.67 23.83
C THR A 865 -48.26 -61.02 22.69
N SER A 866 -47.93 -61.26 21.41
CA SER A 866 -47.09 -62.35 20.87
C SER A 866 -45.74 -61.91 20.31
#